data_AF-A0A9D8BQI9-F1
#
_entry.id   AF-A0A9D8BQI9-F1
#
_cell.length_a   1.000
_cell.length_b   1.000
_cell.length_c   1.000
_cell.angle_alpha   90.00
_cell.angle_beta   90.00
_cell.angle_gamma   90.00
#
_symmetry.space_group_name_H-M   'P 1'
#
loop_
_entity.id
_entity.type
_entity.pdbx_description
1 polymer ?
#
loop_
_entity_poly.entity_id
_entity_poly.type
_entity_poly.pdbx_seq_one_letter_code
_entity_poly.pdbx_strand_id
1 'polypeptide(L)'
;MGRSYLRAICFLGSLVFLSRNAGEITHQLGQVAALLCFAVFCLSYVWPLADARGSVLGRRSLWSVLVGAIALGVGLRLLQADTAIAVGALALAIVGFWFLAKGLDFDADDMPPYVLTAVIFAVFLIAGKTIPAVWYLWRAIAESACSLANIICGSSINFRPSSAGLGITGLVVLLSSIMWLYCGNRRWTVLIGRVAVALVVQILYLILAARLLDLALPIIHQASGQPAEQLDWWENLLSRHFPWNLPLALFLMNVPVVCWVVGGVGGTDRTRTDTDRTRTDTDKAWQMAAVAVGAMIVLLALLCSVPFARLEPKDKPVVFYEKGFLNWEAPQWGQYGPMSLGMFGNLPRFAEALGLTSRKIADITSGSLSDASALAVINLDHHLPTSSTEAIWDFVRSGGTLLVLGDHTAWDSSGCVPLNELLAPTAIAFNLDSADCPIGGWLHCYDFPWSHLTARIGDERNEAGIVVGASLSVRPPAYPLVLGLWGYEDRGNFFRPDRAHLGNMQYDADEPLGDVVLAAAQPYGRGRVVVFGDTSGFVNGILVGSHEFVGRVLRWIAMPEKSALSHNVATVLCLAVMVSWLATVCLLVRKGIVGRWTLLVFALVAIAVPSGALRYRAAAATQPLEGPIAYLDQSHLAMASLEGWRDEGLMGFQANLMRAGLLPFYLDRFDADTIGNARLLTIVAPAKRFSAAEIETVRQYLERG
;
A
#
# COMPACT_ATOMS: atom_id res chain seq x y z
N MET A 1 26.98 -19.08 -19.98
CA MET A 1 26.20 -17.87 -20.34
C MET A 1 24.73 -17.99 -19.94
N GLY A 2 23.99 -19.03 -20.37
CA GLY A 2 22.55 -19.15 -20.09
C GLY A 2 22.12 -19.14 -18.61
N ARG A 3 22.92 -19.72 -17.69
CA ARG A 3 22.55 -19.81 -16.26
C ARG A 3 22.52 -18.45 -15.55
N SER A 4 23.48 -17.56 -15.84
CA SER A 4 23.52 -16.23 -15.24
C SER A 4 22.35 -15.35 -15.68
N TYR A 5 21.88 -15.53 -16.92
CA TYR A 5 20.67 -14.85 -17.42
C TYR A 5 19.42 -15.34 -16.71
N LEU A 6 19.25 -16.66 -16.60
CA LEU A 6 18.13 -17.24 -15.87
C LEU A 6 18.09 -16.74 -14.42
N ARG A 7 19.23 -16.71 -13.73
CA ARG A 7 19.36 -16.14 -12.37
C ARG A 7 18.82 -14.71 -12.32
N ALA A 8 19.33 -13.83 -13.17
CA ALA A 8 18.97 -12.43 -13.12
C ALA A 8 17.50 -12.17 -13.48
N ILE A 9 16.97 -12.88 -14.48
CA ILE A 9 15.55 -12.80 -14.87
C ILE A 9 14.65 -13.27 -13.72
N CYS A 10 14.95 -14.43 -13.14
CA CYS A 10 14.17 -15.00 -12.04
C CYS A 10 14.28 -14.15 -10.76
N PHE A 11 15.45 -13.60 -10.46
CA PHE A 11 15.61 -12.64 -9.37
C PHE A 11 14.76 -11.39 -9.59
N LEU A 12 14.85 -10.76 -10.77
CA LEU A 12 14.07 -9.57 -11.07
C LEU A 12 12.56 -9.88 -11.05
N GLY A 13 12.14 -11.00 -11.65
CA GLY A 13 10.76 -11.46 -11.62
C GLY A 13 10.23 -11.61 -10.20
N SER A 14 11.01 -12.22 -9.30
CA SER A 14 10.62 -12.35 -7.89
C SER A 14 10.37 -11.01 -7.21
N LEU A 15 11.19 -9.99 -7.49
CA LEU A 15 11.00 -8.64 -6.95
C LEU A 15 9.81 -7.93 -7.58
N VAL A 16 9.66 -8.02 -8.90
CA VAL A 16 8.58 -7.34 -9.65
C VAL A 16 7.21 -7.85 -9.19
N PHE A 17 7.04 -9.16 -9.08
CA PHE A 17 5.78 -9.74 -8.61
C PHE A 17 5.53 -9.45 -7.12
N LEU A 18 6.54 -9.56 -6.26
CA LEU A 18 6.38 -9.34 -4.82
C LEU A 18 6.10 -7.88 -4.46
N SER A 19 6.66 -6.94 -5.24
CA SER A 19 6.40 -5.51 -5.10
C SER A 19 5.16 -5.03 -5.86
N ARG A 20 4.40 -5.96 -6.46
CA ARG A 20 3.19 -5.67 -7.26
C ARG A 20 3.44 -4.72 -8.43
N ASN A 21 4.64 -4.70 -9.00
CA ASN A 21 4.95 -3.89 -10.18
C ASN A 21 4.56 -4.57 -11.50
N ALA A 22 3.98 -5.78 -11.46
CA ALA A 22 3.57 -6.55 -12.64
C ALA A 22 2.17 -6.21 -13.17
N GLY A 23 1.47 -5.26 -12.54
CA GLY A 23 0.06 -4.96 -12.82
C GLY A 23 -0.88 -5.60 -11.81
N GLU A 24 -2.17 -5.62 -12.15
CA GLU A 24 -3.26 -6.09 -11.28
C GLU A 24 -3.20 -7.58 -10.95
N ILE A 25 -2.46 -8.43 -11.71
CA ILE A 25 -2.36 -9.90 -11.49
C ILE A 25 -2.51 -10.20 -10.01
N THR A 26 -3.68 -10.76 -9.65
CA THR A 26 -4.16 -10.79 -8.26
C THR A 26 -3.06 -11.06 -7.26
N HIS A 27 -3.10 -10.38 -6.11
CA HIS A 27 -2.07 -10.47 -5.06
C HIS A 27 -1.58 -11.90 -4.80
N GLN A 28 -2.49 -12.87 -4.82
CA GLN A 28 -2.19 -14.29 -4.63
C GLN A 28 -1.37 -14.89 -5.77
N LEU A 29 -1.74 -14.65 -7.02
CA LEU A 29 -0.99 -15.11 -8.19
C LEU A 29 0.38 -14.42 -8.27
N GLY A 30 0.44 -13.12 -7.96
CA GLY A 30 1.71 -12.40 -7.84
C GLY A 30 2.65 -13.04 -6.82
N GLN A 31 2.17 -13.36 -5.62
CA GLN A 31 2.98 -14.06 -4.61
C GLN A 31 3.46 -15.43 -5.09
N VAL A 32 2.57 -16.24 -5.69
CA VAL A 32 2.94 -17.56 -6.22
C VAL A 32 4.00 -17.42 -7.32
N ALA A 33 3.82 -16.49 -8.25
CA ALA A 33 4.78 -16.20 -9.32
C ALA A 33 6.13 -15.76 -8.73
N ALA A 34 6.13 -14.88 -7.72
CA ALA A 34 7.35 -14.46 -7.03
C ALA A 34 8.11 -15.65 -6.41
N LEU A 35 7.38 -16.55 -5.74
CA LEU A 35 7.95 -17.77 -5.14
C LEU A 35 8.49 -18.74 -6.19
N LEU A 36 7.79 -18.92 -7.31
CA LEU A 36 8.27 -19.76 -8.42
C LEU A 36 9.54 -19.17 -9.03
N CYS A 37 9.56 -17.87 -9.30
CA CYS A 37 10.76 -17.17 -9.77
C CYS A 37 11.93 -17.33 -8.77
N PHE A 38 11.69 -17.14 -7.46
CA PHE A 38 12.72 -17.33 -6.45
C PHE A 38 13.22 -18.77 -6.36
N ALA A 39 12.33 -19.76 -6.46
CA ALA A 39 12.70 -21.17 -6.47
C ALA A 39 13.60 -21.50 -7.68
N VAL A 40 13.25 -21.02 -8.87
CA VAL A 40 14.09 -21.19 -10.08
C VAL A 40 15.44 -20.47 -9.93
N PHE A 41 15.45 -19.28 -9.33
CA PHE A 41 16.68 -18.58 -8.98
C PHE A 41 17.59 -19.45 -8.11
N CYS A 42 17.09 -20.01 -7.01
CA CYS A 42 17.85 -20.91 -6.14
C CYS A 42 18.31 -22.18 -6.87
N LEU A 43 17.41 -22.84 -7.60
CA LEU A 43 17.71 -24.07 -8.34
C LEU A 43 18.81 -23.86 -9.38
N SER A 44 18.90 -22.68 -10.00
CA SER A 44 19.95 -22.38 -10.99
C SER A 44 21.38 -22.34 -10.42
N TYR A 45 21.54 -22.27 -9.09
CA TYR A 45 22.83 -22.44 -8.41
C TYR A 45 23.15 -23.90 -8.11
N VAL A 46 22.13 -24.74 -7.88
CA VAL A 46 22.30 -26.14 -7.44
C VAL A 46 22.24 -27.14 -8.59
N TRP A 47 21.53 -26.80 -9.68
CA TRP A 47 21.39 -27.64 -10.88
C TRP A 47 22.69 -28.25 -11.43
N PRO A 48 23.84 -27.54 -11.49
CA PRO A 48 25.08 -28.09 -12.04
C PRO A 48 25.54 -29.39 -11.36
N LEU A 49 25.11 -29.66 -10.12
CA LEU A 49 25.49 -30.83 -9.34
C LEU A 49 24.54 -32.01 -9.49
N ALA A 50 23.29 -31.78 -9.89
CA ALA A 50 22.39 -32.87 -10.27
C ALA A 50 22.93 -33.63 -11.50
N ASP A 51 23.61 -32.90 -12.39
CA ASP A 51 24.29 -33.47 -13.56
C ASP A 51 25.67 -34.08 -13.24
N ALA A 52 26.30 -33.73 -12.11
CA ALA A 52 27.54 -34.33 -11.63
C ALA A 52 27.25 -35.72 -11.02
N ARG A 53 27.06 -36.68 -11.91
CA ARG A 53 26.65 -38.08 -11.71
C ARG A 53 27.30 -38.78 -10.50
N GLY A 54 26.48 -39.22 -9.54
CA GLY A 54 26.75 -40.43 -8.74
C GLY A 54 26.75 -40.28 -7.21
N SER A 55 26.86 -39.08 -6.64
CA SER A 55 26.91 -38.96 -5.17
C SER A 55 25.51 -38.91 -4.56
N VAL A 56 25.22 -39.82 -3.62
CA VAL A 56 24.02 -39.78 -2.76
C VAL A 56 23.94 -38.45 -1.99
N LEU A 57 25.09 -37.81 -1.74
CA LEU A 57 25.17 -36.46 -1.17
C LEU A 57 24.52 -35.39 -2.06
N GLY A 58 24.63 -35.49 -3.38
CA GLY A 58 24.04 -34.51 -4.31
C GLY A 58 22.51 -34.49 -4.30
N ARG A 59 21.86 -35.65 -4.10
CA ARG A 59 20.39 -35.71 -3.95
C ARG A 59 19.93 -35.18 -2.60
N ARG A 60 20.62 -35.49 -1.51
CA ARG A 60 20.25 -35.01 -0.17
C ARG A 60 20.41 -33.48 -0.05
N SER A 61 21.48 -32.92 -0.60
CA SER A 61 21.69 -31.46 -0.59
C SER A 61 20.65 -30.70 -1.43
N LEU A 62 20.26 -31.25 -2.59
CA LEU A 62 19.18 -30.68 -3.41
C LEU A 62 17.85 -30.62 -2.64
N TRP A 63 17.48 -31.69 -1.94
CA TRP A 63 16.28 -31.72 -1.12
C TRP A 63 16.34 -30.74 0.05
N SER A 64 17.48 -30.64 0.74
CA SER A 64 17.63 -29.67 1.84
C SER A 64 17.52 -28.22 1.36
N VAL A 65 18.07 -27.90 0.18
CA VAL A 65 17.92 -26.58 -0.43
C VAL A 65 16.48 -26.31 -0.82
N LEU A 66 15.81 -27.28 -1.46
CA LEU A 66 14.43 -27.14 -1.90
C LEU A 66 13.50 -26.96 -0.70
N VAL A 67 13.67 -27.78 0.35
CA VAL A 67 12.91 -27.67 1.60
C VAL A 67 13.19 -26.34 2.29
N GLY A 68 14.44 -25.87 2.32
CA GLY A 68 14.78 -24.56 2.85
C GLY A 68 14.12 -23.41 2.08
N ALA A 69 14.14 -23.44 0.75
CA ALA A 69 13.52 -22.45 -0.10
C ALA A 69 11.98 -22.47 0.02
N ILE A 70 11.38 -23.65 0.13
CA ILE A 70 9.93 -23.81 0.36
C ILE A 70 9.54 -23.32 1.75
N ALA A 71 10.26 -23.71 2.80
CA ALA A 71 9.99 -23.27 4.17
C ALA A 71 10.08 -21.74 4.29
N LEU A 72 11.03 -21.15 3.58
CA LEU A 72 11.24 -19.71 3.50
C LEU A 72 10.15 -19.01 2.67
N GLY A 73 9.73 -19.61 1.55
CA GLY A 73 8.59 -19.15 0.77
C GLY A 73 7.26 -19.21 1.53
N VAL A 74 7.07 -20.28 2.32
CA VAL A 74 5.94 -20.41 3.26
C VAL A 74 6.06 -19.36 4.37
N GLY A 75 7.26 -19.12 4.91
CA GLY A 75 7.51 -18.04 5.87
C GLY A 75 7.17 -16.66 5.30
N LEU A 76 7.54 -16.37 4.06
CA LEU A 76 7.19 -15.13 3.35
C LEU A 76 5.68 -14.99 3.15
N ARG A 77 4.98 -16.08 2.84
CA ARG A 77 3.52 -16.09 2.71
C ARG A 77 2.80 -15.89 4.05
N LEU A 78 3.28 -16.55 5.10
CA LEU A 78 2.75 -16.42 6.46
C LEU A 78 2.97 -15.01 7.02
N LEU A 79 3.94 -14.27 6.50
CA LEU A 79 4.18 -12.91 6.95
C LEU A 79 3.05 -11.94 6.53
N GLN A 80 2.16 -12.30 5.58
CA GLN A 80 1.05 -11.47 5.04
C GLN A 80 1.42 -9.98 5.10
N ALA A 81 2.63 -9.69 4.65
CA ALA A 81 3.30 -8.47 5.00
C ALA A 81 3.19 -7.51 3.85
N ASP A 82 3.12 -6.23 4.21
CA ASP A 82 3.39 -5.11 3.34
C ASP A 82 4.50 -5.44 2.31
N THR A 83 4.28 -5.04 1.06
CA THR A 83 5.18 -5.32 -0.07
C THR A 83 6.64 -5.00 0.22
N ALA A 84 6.93 -3.92 0.93
CA ALA A 84 8.29 -3.53 1.26
C ALA A 84 8.94 -4.48 2.28
N ILE A 85 8.18 -4.99 3.25
CA ILE A 85 8.63 -6.01 4.21
C ILE A 85 8.87 -7.32 3.48
N ALA A 86 7.97 -7.71 2.58
CA ALA A 86 8.10 -8.94 1.80
C ALA A 86 9.39 -8.91 0.95
N VAL A 87 9.68 -7.80 0.27
CA VAL A 87 10.94 -7.59 -0.47
C VAL A 87 12.16 -7.64 0.45
N GLY A 88 12.10 -7.01 1.63
CA GLY A 88 13.17 -7.10 2.62
C GLY A 88 13.41 -8.53 3.11
N ALA A 89 12.35 -9.30 3.32
CA ALA A 89 12.43 -10.70 3.71
C ALA A 89 12.93 -11.61 2.57
N LEU A 90 12.65 -11.29 1.30
CA LEU A 90 13.29 -11.94 0.17
C LEU A 90 14.80 -11.67 0.13
N ALA A 91 15.25 -10.46 0.50
CA ALA A 91 16.68 -10.18 0.62
C ALA A 91 17.37 -11.04 1.71
N LEU A 92 16.71 -11.22 2.86
CA LEU A 92 17.14 -12.20 3.89
C LEU A 92 17.25 -13.60 3.32
N ALA A 93 16.25 -13.98 2.53
CA ALA A 93 16.16 -15.30 1.97
C ALA A 93 17.33 -15.60 1.03
N ILE A 94 17.66 -14.66 0.14
CA ILE A 94 18.81 -14.76 -0.76
C ILE A 94 20.11 -14.87 0.03
N VAL A 95 20.22 -14.17 1.16
CA VAL A 95 21.40 -14.21 2.03
C VAL A 95 21.56 -15.56 2.72
N GLY A 96 20.49 -16.07 3.33
CA GLY A 96 20.50 -17.39 3.95
C GLY A 96 20.87 -18.46 2.92
N PHE A 97 20.30 -18.35 1.72
CA PHE A 97 20.64 -19.22 0.60
C PHE A 97 22.10 -19.07 0.15
N TRP A 98 22.64 -17.84 0.13
CA TRP A 98 24.04 -17.60 -0.22
C TRP A 98 25.01 -18.27 0.75
N PHE A 99 24.77 -18.15 2.06
CA PHE A 99 25.59 -18.83 3.07
C PHE A 99 25.53 -20.35 2.94
N LEU A 100 24.33 -20.89 2.72
CA LEU A 100 24.14 -22.31 2.46
C LEU A 100 24.92 -22.75 1.22
N ALA A 101 24.81 -21.98 0.13
CA ALA A 101 25.50 -22.24 -1.12
C ALA A 101 27.03 -22.23 -0.93
N LYS A 102 27.57 -21.25 -0.19
CA LYS A 102 29.00 -21.19 0.14
C LYS A 102 29.47 -22.32 1.04
N GLY A 103 28.67 -22.71 2.04
CA GLY A 103 28.97 -23.86 2.90
C GLY A 103 28.99 -25.18 2.14
N LEU A 104 28.29 -25.25 1.00
CA LEU A 104 28.27 -26.40 0.09
C LEU A 104 29.24 -26.25 -1.10
N ASP A 105 30.15 -25.27 -1.05
CA ASP A 105 31.16 -24.98 -2.08
C ASP A 105 30.58 -24.64 -3.47
N PHE A 106 29.42 -23.99 -3.51
CA PHE A 106 28.82 -23.50 -4.76
C PHE A 106 29.42 -22.15 -5.18
N ASP A 107 29.65 -21.96 -6.49
CA ASP A 107 30.01 -20.64 -7.05
C ASP A 107 28.78 -19.71 -7.00
N ALA A 108 28.74 -18.93 -5.92
CA ALA A 108 27.72 -17.93 -5.62
C ALA A 108 28.34 -16.54 -5.44
N ASP A 109 29.45 -16.26 -6.13
CA ASP A 109 30.14 -14.95 -6.05
C ASP A 109 29.34 -13.82 -6.71
N ASP A 110 28.35 -14.13 -7.53
CA ASP A 110 27.44 -13.19 -8.19
C ASP A 110 26.19 -12.88 -7.35
N MET A 111 25.99 -13.51 -6.18
CA MET A 111 24.85 -13.24 -5.30
C MET A 111 24.82 -11.86 -4.62
N PRO A 112 25.94 -11.29 -4.13
CA PRO A 112 25.91 -10.04 -3.37
C PRO A 112 25.23 -8.86 -4.09
N PRO A 113 25.43 -8.65 -5.41
CA PRO A 113 24.65 -7.67 -6.16
C PRO A 113 23.14 -7.84 -6.06
N TYR A 114 22.62 -9.07 -6.18
CA TYR A 114 21.18 -9.34 -6.09
C TYR A 114 20.65 -9.02 -4.69
N VAL A 115 21.38 -9.43 -3.65
CA VAL A 115 21.04 -9.07 -2.26
C VAL A 115 20.96 -7.56 -2.11
N LEU A 116 21.98 -6.83 -2.55
CA LEU A 116 22.03 -5.39 -2.38
C LEU A 116 20.92 -4.68 -3.17
N THR A 117 20.58 -5.18 -4.37
CA THR A 117 19.45 -4.67 -5.15
C THR A 117 18.15 -4.84 -4.38
N ALA A 118 17.88 -6.03 -3.84
CA ALA A 118 16.65 -6.29 -3.08
C ALA A 118 16.56 -5.41 -1.82
N VAL A 119 17.66 -5.23 -1.10
CA VAL A 119 17.69 -4.37 0.11
C VAL A 119 17.47 -2.90 -0.25
N ILE A 120 18.21 -2.34 -1.21
CA ILE A 120 18.05 -0.94 -1.60
C ILE A 120 16.63 -0.70 -2.14
N PHE A 121 16.09 -1.65 -2.89
CA PHE A 121 14.72 -1.56 -3.39
C PHE A 121 13.69 -1.62 -2.26
N ALA A 122 13.85 -2.50 -1.26
CA ALA A 122 13.00 -2.50 -0.08
C ALA A 122 13.01 -1.14 0.63
N VAL A 123 14.21 -0.56 0.84
CA VAL A 123 14.37 0.77 1.46
C VAL A 123 13.68 1.84 0.63
N PHE A 124 13.79 1.78 -0.70
CA PHE A 124 13.09 2.68 -1.61
C PHE A 124 11.56 2.57 -1.48
N LEU A 125 11.01 1.36 -1.41
CA LEU A 125 9.57 1.14 -1.21
C LEU A 125 9.10 1.70 0.14
N ILE A 126 9.87 1.46 1.22
CA ILE A 126 9.57 2.04 2.54
C ILE A 126 9.60 3.57 2.48
N ALA A 127 10.61 4.14 1.82
CA ALA A 127 10.72 5.59 1.65
C ALA A 127 9.51 6.15 0.88
N GLY A 128 9.05 5.47 -0.18
CA GLY A 128 7.83 5.84 -0.91
C GLY A 128 6.58 5.83 -0.03
N LYS A 129 6.48 4.89 0.92
CA LYS A 129 5.34 4.79 1.84
C LYS A 129 5.42 5.71 3.06
N THR A 130 6.60 6.20 3.44
CA THR A 130 6.81 6.97 4.68
C THR A 130 7.13 8.44 4.43
N ILE A 131 7.67 8.78 3.26
CA ILE A 131 8.16 10.12 2.93
C ILE A 131 7.37 10.65 1.74
N PRO A 132 6.41 11.57 1.95
CA PRO A 132 5.57 12.10 0.88
C PRO A 132 6.34 12.66 -0.32
N ALA A 133 7.51 13.28 -0.08
CA ALA A 133 8.37 13.81 -1.14
C ALA A 133 8.87 12.73 -2.12
N VAL A 134 9.11 11.50 -1.65
CA VAL A 134 9.52 10.37 -2.50
C VAL A 134 8.36 9.94 -3.39
N TRP A 135 7.13 9.90 -2.85
CA TRP A 135 5.93 9.63 -3.63
C TRP A 135 5.70 10.71 -4.71
N TYR A 136 5.80 12.00 -4.37
CA TYR A 136 5.69 13.09 -5.34
C TYR A 136 6.75 13.02 -6.43
N LEU A 137 8.00 12.71 -6.07
CA LEU A 137 9.07 12.52 -7.05
C LEU A 137 8.75 11.37 -8.01
N TRP A 138 8.27 10.25 -7.46
CA TRP A 138 7.89 9.08 -8.24
C TRP A 138 6.77 9.38 -9.23
N ARG A 139 5.74 10.09 -8.77
CA ARG A 139 4.64 10.60 -9.60
C ARG A 139 5.13 11.54 -10.70
N ALA A 140 5.97 12.52 -10.36
CA ALA A 140 6.51 13.48 -11.33
C ALA A 140 7.34 12.80 -12.43
N ILE A 141 8.10 11.75 -12.10
CA ILE A 141 8.85 10.96 -13.08
C ILE A 141 7.89 10.25 -14.05
N ALA A 142 6.80 9.67 -13.54
CA ALA A 142 5.81 8.96 -14.37
C ALA A 142 5.10 9.91 -15.33
N GLU A 143 4.63 11.05 -14.81
CA GLU A 143 3.96 12.09 -15.59
C GLU A 143 4.88 12.68 -16.66
N SER A 144 6.16 12.91 -16.33
CA SER A 144 7.16 13.40 -17.28
C SER A 144 7.44 12.38 -18.40
N ALA A 145 7.53 11.09 -18.06
CA ALA A 145 7.74 10.04 -19.04
C ALA A 145 6.52 9.87 -19.97
N CYS A 146 5.30 9.95 -19.44
CA CYS A 146 4.07 9.92 -20.23
C CYS A 146 3.95 11.15 -21.14
N SER A 147 4.25 12.34 -20.62
CA SER A 147 4.26 13.57 -21.42
C SER A 147 5.22 13.47 -22.61
N LEU A 148 6.45 12.97 -22.38
CA LEU A 148 7.41 12.74 -23.46
C LEU A 148 6.89 11.69 -24.48
N ALA A 149 6.32 10.58 -24.01
CA ALA A 149 5.73 9.58 -24.90
C ALA A 149 4.60 10.18 -25.76
N ASN A 150 3.67 10.91 -25.14
CA ASN A 150 2.56 11.59 -25.81
C ASN A 150 3.04 12.57 -26.88
N ILE A 151 4.11 13.35 -26.63
CA ILE A 151 4.73 14.21 -27.64
C ILE A 151 5.23 13.41 -28.84
N ILE A 152 5.78 12.20 -28.62
CA ILE A 152 6.35 11.37 -29.68
C ILE A 152 5.26 10.67 -30.51
N CYS A 153 4.23 10.10 -29.88
CA CYS A 153 3.22 9.32 -30.59
C CYS A 153 1.91 10.06 -30.90
N GLY A 154 1.72 11.28 -30.37
CA GLY A 154 0.47 12.04 -30.52
C GLY A 154 -0.71 11.40 -29.79
N SER A 155 -0.45 10.58 -28.76
CA SER A 155 -1.47 10.01 -27.87
C SER A 155 -1.68 10.87 -26.63
N SER A 156 -2.66 10.48 -25.82
CA SER A 156 -3.02 11.17 -24.57
C SER A 156 -2.86 10.29 -23.32
N ILE A 157 -2.00 9.27 -23.32
CA ILE A 157 -1.87 8.39 -22.14
C ILE A 157 -1.46 9.14 -20.88
N ASN A 158 -2.09 8.79 -19.75
CA ASN A 158 -1.81 9.41 -18.46
C ASN A 158 -1.54 8.33 -17.39
N PHE A 159 -0.41 7.65 -17.51
CA PHE A 159 -0.05 6.62 -16.54
C PHE A 159 0.60 7.22 -15.30
N ARG A 160 0.03 6.87 -14.14
CA ARG A 160 0.61 7.05 -12.83
C ARG A 160 1.65 5.95 -12.56
N PRO A 161 2.45 6.04 -11.49
CA PRO A 161 3.65 5.22 -11.36
C PRO A 161 3.50 3.70 -11.45
N SER A 162 2.44 3.12 -10.87
CA SER A 162 2.17 1.67 -10.96
C SER A 162 1.95 1.21 -12.40
N SER A 163 1.07 1.88 -13.16
CA SER A 163 0.76 1.56 -14.56
C SER A 163 1.85 1.98 -15.53
N ALA A 164 2.62 3.03 -15.20
CA ALA A 164 3.83 3.39 -15.92
C ALA A 164 4.94 2.35 -15.76
N GLY A 165 4.85 1.44 -14.77
CA GLY A 165 5.84 0.39 -14.55
C GLY A 165 7.20 0.90 -14.06
N LEU A 166 7.24 2.11 -13.45
CA LEU A 166 8.49 2.73 -13.03
C LEU A 166 9.29 1.87 -12.04
N GLY A 167 8.62 1.03 -11.24
CA GLY A 167 9.31 0.13 -10.31
C GLY A 167 10.18 -0.89 -11.02
N ILE A 168 9.76 -1.38 -12.19
CA ILE A 168 10.54 -2.31 -13.02
C ILE A 168 11.78 -1.61 -13.56
N THR A 169 11.63 -0.43 -14.17
CA THR A 169 12.76 0.32 -14.73
C THR A 169 13.73 0.77 -13.63
N GLY A 170 13.22 1.22 -12.48
CA GLY A 170 14.01 1.55 -11.30
C GLY A 170 14.83 0.36 -10.80
N LEU A 171 14.25 -0.84 -10.75
CA LEU A 171 14.94 -2.08 -10.39
C LEU A 171 16.07 -2.43 -11.37
N VAL A 172 15.84 -2.29 -12.67
CA VAL A 172 16.85 -2.58 -13.70
C VAL A 172 18.01 -1.58 -13.62
N VAL A 173 17.72 -0.29 -13.44
CA VAL A 173 18.72 0.76 -13.22
C VAL A 173 19.52 0.49 -11.95
N LEU A 174 18.85 0.11 -10.86
CA LEU A 174 19.48 -0.21 -9.59
C LEU A 174 20.41 -1.43 -9.69
N LEU A 175 19.93 -2.53 -10.27
CA LEU A 175 20.73 -3.73 -10.53
C LEU A 175 21.94 -3.42 -11.40
N SER A 176 21.75 -2.63 -12.46
CA SER A 176 22.83 -2.19 -13.36
C SER A 176 23.91 -1.40 -12.63
N SER A 177 23.49 -0.48 -11.76
CA SER A 177 24.37 0.37 -10.95
C SER A 177 25.17 -0.45 -9.95
N ILE A 178 24.53 -1.38 -9.27
CA ILE A 178 25.17 -2.26 -8.29
C ILE A 178 26.15 -3.22 -8.98
N MET A 179 25.74 -3.85 -10.10
CA MET A 179 26.62 -4.72 -10.86
C MET A 179 27.84 -3.97 -11.38
N TRP A 180 27.67 -2.73 -11.84
CA TRP A 180 28.78 -1.87 -12.26
C TRP A 180 29.75 -1.58 -11.11
N LEU A 181 29.25 -1.22 -9.93
CA LEU A 181 30.05 -1.02 -8.72
C LEU A 181 30.78 -2.30 -8.31
N TYR A 182 30.11 -3.46 -8.41
CA TYR A 182 30.62 -4.75 -7.96
C TYR A 182 31.74 -5.29 -8.85
N CYS A 183 31.58 -5.19 -10.17
CA CYS A 183 32.53 -5.77 -11.13
C CYS A 183 33.83 -4.95 -11.26
N GLY A 184 33.93 -3.81 -10.57
CA GLY A 184 35.12 -2.95 -10.60
C GLY A 184 35.40 -2.33 -11.97
N ASN A 185 34.44 -2.39 -12.90
CA ASN A 185 34.57 -1.80 -14.23
C ASN A 185 34.55 -0.27 -14.09
N ARG A 186 35.70 0.39 -14.24
CA ARG A 186 35.83 1.84 -14.01
C ARG A 186 35.27 2.71 -15.13
N ARG A 187 34.79 2.12 -16.22
CA ARG A 187 34.23 2.90 -17.34
C ARG A 187 32.80 3.32 -17.03
N TRP A 188 32.63 4.53 -16.51
CA TRP A 188 31.31 5.15 -16.27
C TRP A 188 30.42 5.17 -17.53
N THR A 189 31.02 5.20 -18.72
CA THR A 189 30.30 5.11 -20.00
C THR A 189 29.46 3.85 -20.15
N VAL A 190 29.89 2.72 -19.57
CA VAL A 190 29.11 1.47 -19.60
C VAL A 190 27.87 1.58 -18.72
N LEU A 191 27.99 2.19 -17.53
CA LEU A 191 26.83 2.41 -16.66
C LEU A 191 25.85 3.39 -17.31
N ILE A 192 26.34 4.52 -17.81
CA ILE A 192 25.51 5.52 -18.49
C ILE A 192 24.78 4.87 -19.67
N GLY A 193 25.47 4.07 -20.48
CA GLY A 193 24.85 3.33 -21.59
C GLY A 193 23.74 2.37 -21.12
N ARG A 194 23.95 1.63 -20.02
CA ARG A 194 22.94 0.72 -19.44
C ARG A 194 21.70 1.46 -18.95
N VAL A 195 21.91 2.55 -18.21
CA VAL A 195 20.81 3.39 -17.70
C VAL A 195 20.06 4.03 -18.84
N ALA A 196 20.76 4.58 -19.84
CA ALA A 196 20.14 5.17 -21.02
C ALA A 196 19.28 4.15 -21.79
N VAL A 197 19.77 2.92 -22.00
CA VAL A 197 19.00 1.86 -22.65
C VAL A 197 17.74 1.49 -21.84
N ALA A 198 17.84 1.34 -20.52
CA ALA A 198 16.68 1.08 -19.67
C ALA A 198 15.62 2.21 -19.77
N LEU A 199 16.06 3.47 -19.78
CA LEU A 199 15.16 4.62 -19.96
C LEU A 199 14.55 4.68 -21.37
N VAL A 200 15.30 4.32 -22.41
CA VAL A 200 14.76 4.20 -23.77
C VAL A 200 13.71 3.09 -23.84
N VAL A 201 13.96 1.93 -23.22
CA VAL A 201 12.98 0.84 -23.13
C VAL A 201 11.71 1.29 -22.41
N GLN A 202 11.82 2.09 -21.35
CA GLN A 202 10.67 2.70 -20.67
C GLN A 202 9.83 3.57 -21.62
N ILE A 203 10.46 4.47 -22.39
CA ILE A 203 9.74 5.33 -23.33
C ILE A 203 9.11 4.51 -24.47
N LEU A 204 9.83 3.51 -25.00
CA LEU A 204 9.29 2.60 -26.02
C LEU A 204 8.10 1.81 -25.51
N TYR A 205 8.13 1.36 -24.25
CA TYR A 205 6.99 0.72 -23.60
C TYR A 205 5.78 1.65 -23.54
N LEU A 206 5.96 2.90 -23.10
CA LEU A 206 4.85 3.86 -23.02
C LEU A 206 4.24 4.15 -24.40
N ILE A 207 5.07 4.29 -25.44
CA ILE A 207 4.61 4.45 -26.83
C ILE A 207 3.83 3.21 -27.29
N LEU A 208 4.35 2.00 -27.01
CA LEU A 208 3.67 0.75 -27.35
C LEU A 208 2.33 0.62 -26.62
N ALA A 209 2.32 0.91 -25.31
CA ALA A 209 1.13 0.87 -24.48
C ALA A 209 0.04 1.83 -25.00
N ALA A 210 0.41 3.05 -25.37
CA ALA A 210 -0.51 4.00 -26.00
C ALA A 210 -1.13 3.44 -27.29
N ARG A 211 -0.32 2.85 -28.18
CA ARG A 211 -0.82 2.25 -29.42
C ARG A 211 -1.71 1.02 -29.18
N LEU A 212 -1.38 0.21 -28.17
CA LEU A 212 -2.20 -0.94 -27.81
C LEU A 212 -3.54 -0.50 -27.21
N LEU A 213 -3.55 0.57 -26.40
CA LEU A 213 -4.78 1.18 -25.88
C LEU A 213 -5.68 1.70 -27.01
N ASP A 214 -5.12 2.46 -27.96
CA ASP A 214 -5.85 2.96 -29.13
C ASP A 214 -6.58 1.83 -29.89
N LEU A 215 -5.95 0.64 -29.96
CA LEU A 215 -6.51 -0.53 -30.64
C LEU A 215 -7.51 -1.31 -29.78
N ALA A 216 -7.23 -1.47 -28.49
CA ALA A 216 -7.96 -2.38 -27.62
C ALA A 216 -9.19 -1.73 -26.96
N LEU A 217 -9.15 -0.44 -26.63
CA LEU A 217 -10.24 0.23 -25.91
C LEU A 217 -11.61 0.13 -26.62
N PRO A 218 -11.72 0.32 -27.95
CA PRO A 218 -13.01 0.15 -28.62
C PRO A 218 -13.62 -1.25 -28.44
N ILE A 219 -12.77 -2.29 -28.42
CA ILE A 219 -13.18 -3.68 -28.20
C ILE A 219 -13.60 -3.86 -26.74
N ILE A 220 -12.83 -3.33 -25.80
CA ILE A 220 -13.11 -3.42 -24.36
C ILE A 220 -14.42 -2.71 -24.02
N HIS A 221 -14.66 -1.52 -24.57
CA HIS A 221 -15.90 -0.78 -24.36
C HIS A 221 -17.12 -1.47 -24.96
N GLN A 222 -16.96 -2.13 -26.10
CA GLN A 222 -18.01 -2.96 -26.67
C GLN A 222 -18.29 -4.18 -25.78
N ALA A 223 -17.24 -4.81 -25.24
CA ALA A 223 -17.34 -6.02 -24.43
C ALA A 223 -17.92 -5.76 -23.02
N SER A 224 -17.61 -4.61 -22.40
CA SER A 224 -18.08 -4.24 -21.06
C SER A 224 -19.61 -4.13 -20.96
N GLY A 225 -20.29 -3.86 -22.07
CA GLY A 225 -21.74 -3.82 -22.15
C GLY A 225 -22.42 -5.18 -22.32
N GLN A 226 -21.67 -6.28 -22.49
CA GLN A 226 -22.22 -7.61 -22.76
C GLN A 226 -22.01 -8.57 -21.58
N PRO A 227 -22.96 -9.49 -21.33
CA PRO A 227 -22.73 -10.60 -20.38
C PRO A 227 -21.50 -11.41 -20.78
N ALA A 228 -20.71 -11.84 -19.80
CA ALA A 228 -19.47 -12.58 -20.04
C ALA A 228 -19.66 -13.89 -20.85
N GLU A 229 -20.86 -14.47 -20.83
CA GLU A 229 -21.23 -15.67 -21.61
C GLU A 229 -21.35 -15.41 -23.12
N GLN A 230 -21.52 -14.14 -23.52
CA GLN A 230 -21.67 -13.72 -24.92
C GLN A 230 -20.35 -13.28 -25.56
N LEU A 231 -19.32 -13.04 -24.74
CA LEU A 231 -18.00 -12.62 -25.19
C LEU A 231 -17.20 -13.82 -25.70
N ASP A 232 -16.45 -13.61 -26.77
CA ASP A 232 -15.40 -14.56 -27.12
C ASP A 232 -14.36 -14.64 -26.00
N TRP A 233 -13.70 -15.79 -25.86
CA TRP A 233 -12.71 -16.01 -24.81
C TRP A 233 -11.59 -14.96 -24.79
N TRP A 234 -11.22 -14.40 -25.96
CA TRP A 234 -10.17 -13.41 -26.10
C TRP A 234 -10.65 -11.99 -25.78
N GLU A 235 -11.91 -11.64 -26.10
CA GLU A 235 -12.54 -10.37 -25.70
C GLU A 235 -12.67 -10.30 -24.19
N ASN A 236 -13.11 -11.41 -23.58
CA ASN A 236 -13.20 -11.56 -22.14
C ASN A 236 -11.81 -11.50 -21.47
N LEU A 237 -10.77 -12.03 -22.11
CA LEU A 237 -9.39 -11.92 -21.61
C LEU A 237 -8.91 -10.47 -21.67
N LEU A 238 -9.16 -9.77 -22.78
CA LEU A 238 -8.78 -8.36 -22.96
C LEU A 238 -9.51 -7.46 -21.97
N SER A 239 -10.84 -7.56 -21.85
CA SER A 239 -11.63 -6.70 -20.97
C SER A 239 -11.28 -6.87 -19.49
N ARG A 240 -10.92 -8.10 -19.06
CA ARG A 240 -10.59 -8.38 -17.66
C ARG A 240 -9.15 -8.03 -17.28
N HIS A 241 -8.20 -8.18 -18.17
CA HIS A 241 -6.77 -8.10 -17.82
C HIS A 241 -6.02 -6.94 -18.46
N PHE A 242 -6.55 -6.36 -19.54
CA PHE A 242 -5.97 -5.19 -20.20
C PHE A 242 -6.82 -3.96 -19.86
N PRO A 243 -6.23 -2.80 -19.57
CA PRO A 243 -4.78 -2.46 -19.58
C PRO A 243 -4.01 -2.75 -18.29
N TRP A 244 -4.66 -3.33 -17.28
CA TRP A 244 -4.18 -3.41 -15.89
C TRP A 244 -2.87 -4.20 -15.71
N ASN A 245 -2.54 -5.06 -16.68
CA ASN A 245 -1.34 -5.89 -16.70
C ASN A 245 -0.28 -5.45 -17.72
N LEU A 246 -0.42 -4.25 -18.30
CA LEU A 246 0.59 -3.65 -19.19
C LEU A 246 2.01 -3.62 -18.60
N PRO A 247 2.24 -3.36 -17.30
CA PRO A 247 3.59 -3.40 -16.73
C PRO A 247 4.32 -4.74 -16.93
N LEU A 248 3.61 -5.86 -17.09
CA LEU A 248 4.22 -7.15 -17.41
C LEU A 248 4.94 -7.10 -18.78
N ALA A 249 4.41 -6.36 -19.76
CA ALA A 249 5.08 -6.17 -21.04
C ALA A 249 6.41 -5.42 -20.88
N LEU A 250 6.44 -4.38 -20.03
CA LEU A 250 7.68 -3.66 -19.70
C LEU A 250 8.72 -4.59 -19.06
N PHE A 251 8.30 -5.49 -18.17
CA PHE A 251 9.18 -6.49 -17.58
C PHE A 251 9.83 -7.37 -18.67
N LEU A 252 9.02 -7.89 -19.60
CA LEU A 252 9.52 -8.72 -20.71
C LEU A 252 10.46 -7.93 -21.63
N MET A 253 10.15 -6.67 -21.93
CA MET A 253 11.01 -5.79 -22.73
C MET A 253 12.36 -5.48 -22.07
N ASN A 254 12.43 -5.54 -20.73
CA ASN A 254 13.68 -5.33 -19.99
C ASN A 254 14.56 -6.60 -19.87
N VAL A 255 14.05 -7.80 -20.21
CA VAL A 255 14.82 -9.05 -20.14
C VAL A 255 16.15 -8.98 -20.92
N PRO A 256 16.19 -8.47 -22.17
CA PRO A 256 17.45 -8.32 -22.90
C PRO A 256 18.43 -7.36 -22.21
N VAL A 257 17.94 -6.28 -21.61
CA VAL A 257 18.77 -5.30 -20.88
C VAL A 257 19.40 -5.97 -19.66
N VAL A 258 18.62 -6.72 -18.89
CA VAL A 258 19.11 -7.49 -17.73
C VAL A 258 20.16 -8.53 -18.16
N CYS A 259 19.91 -9.24 -19.28
CA CYS A 259 20.88 -10.20 -19.83
C CYS A 259 22.18 -9.50 -20.24
N TRP A 260 22.12 -8.31 -20.84
CA TRP A 260 23.29 -7.52 -21.20
C TRP A 260 24.07 -7.02 -19.97
N VAL A 261 23.36 -6.57 -18.94
CA VAL A 261 23.93 -6.13 -17.66
C VAL A 261 24.77 -7.23 -17.01
N VAL A 262 24.21 -8.44 -16.95
CA VAL A 262 24.83 -9.60 -16.31
C VAL A 262 25.88 -10.27 -17.22
N GLY A 263 25.65 -10.27 -18.54
CA GLY A 263 26.58 -10.85 -19.52
C GLY A 263 27.93 -10.15 -19.55
N GLY A 264 27.97 -8.84 -19.28
CA GLY A 264 29.22 -8.07 -19.18
C GLY A 264 30.09 -8.42 -17.97
N VAL A 265 29.59 -9.20 -17.01
CA VAL A 265 30.33 -9.59 -15.79
C VAL A 265 31.24 -10.79 -16.02
N GLY A 266 30.87 -11.70 -16.92
CA GLY A 266 31.58 -12.97 -17.11
C GLY A 266 32.91 -12.90 -17.88
N GLY A 267 33.23 -11.75 -18.48
CA GLY A 267 34.40 -11.60 -19.36
C GLY A 267 35.61 -10.89 -18.75
N THR A 268 35.51 -10.37 -17.53
CA THR A 268 36.69 -9.80 -16.86
C THR A 268 37.52 -10.94 -16.29
N ASP A 269 38.64 -11.23 -16.95
CA ASP A 269 39.64 -12.21 -16.54
C ASP A 269 39.83 -12.21 -15.02
N ARG A 270 39.43 -13.31 -14.39
CA ARG A 270 39.57 -13.57 -12.95
C ARG A 270 41.05 -13.76 -12.55
N THR A 271 42.02 -13.41 -13.42
CA THR A 271 43.46 -13.36 -13.14
C THR A 271 43.82 -12.17 -12.23
N ARG A 272 42.98 -11.90 -11.23
CA ARG A 272 43.31 -10.99 -10.13
C ARG A 272 44.32 -11.73 -9.27
N THR A 273 45.58 -11.44 -9.55
CA THR A 273 46.78 -11.91 -8.87
C THR A 273 46.62 -11.88 -7.35
N ASP A 274 47.14 -12.93 -6.72
CA ASP A 274 47.21 -13.25 -5.28
C ASP A 274 48.05 -12.24 -4.46
N THR A 275 48.14 -10.98 -4.92
CA THR A 275 49.08 -9.94 -4.46
C THR A 275 48.53 -9.05 -3.34
N ASP A 276 47.32 -9.28 -2.81
CA ASP A 276 46.69 -8.37 -1.83
C ASP A 276 46.68 -8.90 -0.38
N ARG A 277 47.54 -9.88 -0.07
CA ARG A 277 47.59 -10.57 1.25
C ARG A 277 48.20 -9.75 2.41
N THR A 278 48.59 -8.48 2.20
CA THR A 278 49.28 -7.66 3.22
C THR A 278 48.44 -6.51 3.81
N ARG A 279 47.12 -6.49 3.58
CA ARG A 279 46.24 -5.37 3.97
C ARG A 279 45.40 -5.68 5.21
N THR A 280 46.00 -5.76 6.41
CA THR A 280 45.31 -6.28 7.61
C THR A 280 44.90 -5.27 8.68
N ASP A 281 45.43 -4.04 8.70
CA ASP A 281 45.13 -3.08 9.79
C ASP A 281 44.27 -1.87 9.38
N THR A 282 44.41 -1.36 8.15
CA THR A 282 43.53 -0.27 7.68
C THR A 282 42.09 -0.74 7.46
N ASP A 283 41.88 -2.03 7.16
CA ASP A 283 40.53 -2.57 6.97
C ASP A 283 39.78 -2.75 8.29
N LYS A 284 40.47 -2.94 9.42
CA LYS A 284 39.82 -3.03 10.75
C LYS A 284 39.23 -1.69 11.20
N ALA A 285 39.94 -0.57 11.01
CA ALA A 285 39.46 0.76 11.40
C ALA A 285 38.20 1.17 10.62
N TRP A 286 38.16 0.88 9.31
CA TRP A 286 36.98 1.12 8.48
C TRP A 286 35.82 0.15 8.78
N GLN A 287 36.12 -1.11 9.15
CA GLN A 287 35.10 -2.04 9.65
C GLN A 287 34.48 -1.54 10.96
N MET A 288 35.26 -1.00 11.90
CA MET A 288 34.75 -0.40 13.12
C MET A 288 33.91 0.85 12.85
N ALA A 289 34.33 1.71 11.92
CA ALA A 289 33.54 2.88 11.51
C ALA A 289 32.21 2.47 10.88
N ALA A 290 32.20 1.42 10.04
CA ALA A 290 30.98 0.86 9.46
C ALA A 290 30.02 0.29 10.51
N VAL A 291 30.56 -0.43 11.50
CA VAL A 291 29.80 -0.94 12.64
C VAL A 291 29.21 0.21 13.45
N ALA A 292 29.99 1.25 13.73
CA ALA A 292 29.54 2.41 14.49
C ALA A 292 28.43 3.19 13.75
N VAL A 293 28.58 3.43 12.45
CA VAL A 293 27.55 4.08 11.63
C VAL A 293 26.28 3.23 11.56
N GLY A 294 26.42 1.92 11.34
CA GLY A 294 25.27 1.03 11.31
C GLY A 294 24.55 0.91 12.67
N ALA A 295 25.31 0.87 13.76
CA ALA A 295 24.76 0.90 15.12
C ALA A 295 24.04 2.23 15.38
N MET A 296 24.59 3.35 14.90
CA MET A 296 23.93 4.67 14.98
C MET A 296 22.64 4.70 14.14
N ILE A 297 22.61 4.07 12.96
CA ILE A 297 21.40 3.95 12.13
C ILE A 297 20.32 3.13 12.85
N VAL A 298 20.69 1.99 13.44
CA VAL A 298 19.76 1.18 14.23
C VAL A 298 19.29 1.92 15.48
N LEU A 299 20.19 2.63 16.15
CA LEU A 299 19.85 3.44 17.30
C LEU A 299 18.91 4.59 16.90
N LEU A 300 19.14 5.26 15.78
CA LEU A 300 18.24 6.28 15.23
C LEU A 300 16.89 5.68 14.82
N ALA A 301 16.87 4.53 14.16
CA ALA A 301 15.64 3.82 13.82
C ALA A 301 14.87 3.42 15.08
N LEU A 302 15.56 2.91 16.11
CA LEU A 302 14.98 2.60 17.43
C LEU A 302 14.48 3.85 18.13
N LEU A 303 15.22 4.97 18.09
CA LEU A 303 14.84 6.26 18.69
C LEU A 303 13.63 6.88 17.98
N CYS A 304 13.53 6.77 16.65
CA CYS A 304 12.32 7.11 15.89
C CYS A 304 11.15 6.14 16.17
N SER A 305 11.47 4.93 16.61
CA SER A 305 10.51 3.88 17.00
C SER A 305 10.09 3.95 18.47
N VAL A 306 10.79 4.71 19.33
CA VAL A 306 10.43 4.91 20.74
C VAL A 306 8.97 5.33 20.79
N PRO A 307 8.14 4.69 21.65
CA PRO A 307 6.73 5.00 21.73
C PRO A 307 6.56 6.49 21.97
N PHE A 308 6.01 7.21 20.98
CA PHE A 308 5.32 8.44 21.30
C PHE A 308 4.30 8.05 22.36
N ALA A 309 4.40 8.68 23.53
CA ALA A 309 3.52 8.44 24.68
C ALA A 309 2.08 8.23 24.20
N ARG A 310 1.36 7.26 24.77
CA ARG A 310 -0.08 7.04 24.52
C ARG A 310 -0.74 8.42 24.48
N LEU A 311 -1.12 8.85 23.28
CA LEU A 311 -1.80 10.11 23.11
C LEU A 311 -3.25 9.79 23.40
N GLU A 312 -3.68 10.13 24.61
CA GLU A 312 -5.09 10.05 24.95
C GLU A 312 -5.83 11.09 24.10
N PRO A 313 -7.02 10.75 23.56
CA PRO A 313 -7.89 11.71 22.91
C PRO A 313 -8.11 12.93 23.82
N LYS A 314 -8.35 14.11 23.23
CA LYS A 314 -8.86 15.22 24.06
C LYS A 314 -10.21 14.80 24.64
N ASP A 315 -10.53 15.23 25.85
CA ASP A 315 -11.89 15.15 26.44
C ASP A 315 -12.92 16.06 25.72
N LYS A 316 -12.68 16.36 24.44
CA LYS A 316 -13.41 17.32 23.61
C LYS A 316 -14.16 16.58 22.50
N PRO A 317 -15.42 16.94 22.22
CA PRO A 317 -16.25 16.19 21.29
C PRO A 317 -15.76 16.27 19.85
N VAL A 318 -15.97 15.16 19.14
CA VAL A 318 -16.03 15.14 17.67
C VAL A 318 -17.40 15.68 17.27
N VAL A 319 -17.41 16.78 16.52
CA VAL A 319 -18.62 17.47 16.10
C VAL A 319 -18.96 17.06 14.67
N PHE A 320 -20.20 16.67 14.43
CA PHE A 320 -20.71 16.31 13.11
C PHE A 320 -21.66 17.39 12.60
N TYR A 321 -21.38 17.96 11.43
CA TYR A 321 -22.30 18.88 10.77
C TYR A 321 -23.44 18.10 10.11
N GLU A 322 -24.68 18.37 10.52
CA GLU A 322 -25.79 17.48 10.15
C GLU A 322 -26.52 17.84 8.85
N LYS A 323 -26.19 18.98 8.23
CA LYS A 323 -26.75 19.38 6.93
C LYS A 323 -25.87 18.88 5.78
N GLY A 324 -26.49 18.43 4.70
CA GLY A 324 -25.86 17.90 3.50
C GLY A 324 -26.83 17.03 2.71
N PHE A 325 -26.34 16.42 1.63
CA PHE A 325 -27.16 15.63 0.71
C PHE A 325 -27.72 14.33 1.34
N LEU A 326 -27.00 13.77 2.31
CA LEU A 326 -27.25 12.46 2.90
C LEU A 326 -27.88 12.57 4.30
N ASN A 327 -28.50 11.49 4.78
CA ASN A 327 -29.24 11.47 6.05
C ASN A 327 -28.44 10.91 7.25
N TRP A 328 -28.91 11.25 8.45
CA TRP A 328 -28.37 10.78 9.73
C TRP A 328 -29.21 9.67 10.35
N GLU A 329 -29.89 8.88 9.53
CA GLU A 329 -30.77 7.81 10.00
C GLU A 329 -29.99 6.53 10.27
N ALA A 330 -30.50 5.74 11.21
CA ALA A 330 -30.15 4.34 11.41
C ALA A 330 -31.32 3.47 10.91
N PRO A 331 -31.09 2.17 10.63
CA PRO A 331 -32.16 1.27 10.20
C PRO A 331 -33.33 1.26 11.19
N GLN A 332 -34.57 1.31 10.69
CA GLN A 332 -35.79 1.33 11.51
C GLN A 332 -36.66 0.08 11.31
N TRP A 333 -37.42 -0.30 12.34
CA TRP A 333 -38.40 -1.39 12.23
C TRP A 333 -39.51 -1.03 11.24
N GLY A 334 -39.92 -2.01 10.43
CA GLY A 334 -40.95 -1.81 9.38
C GLY A 334 -40.42 -1.29 8.04
N GLN A 335 -39.14 -0.91 7.95
CA GLN A 335 -38.48 -0.52 6.70
C GLN A 335 -37.34 -1.50 6.41
N TYR A 336 -37.37 -2.16 5.24
CA TYR A 336 -36.45 -3.25 4.91
C TYR A 336 -35.87 -3.10 3.50
N GLY A 337 -34.73 -3.74 3.26
CA GLY A 337 -34.00 -3.69 2.00
C GLY A 337 -32.81 -2.72 2.01
N PRO A 338 -32.05 -2.67 0.90
CA PRO A 338 -30.80 -1.92 0.78
C PRO A 338 -30.94 -0.42 1.06
N MET A 339 -32.04 0.17 0.65
CA MET A 339 -32.29 1.60 0.83
C MET A 339 -32.75 1.98 2.24
N SER A 340 -33.03 1.00 3.11
CA SER A 340 -33.56 1.23 4.47
C SER A 340 -32.49 1.11 5.56
N LEU A 341 -31.20 1.19 5.20
CA LEU A 341 -30.11 1.14 6.16
C LEU A 341 -29.85 2.49 6.85
N GLY A 342 -30.42 3.58 6.33
CA GLY A 342 -29.92 4.92 6.64
C GLY A 342 -28.45 5.08 6.21
N MET A 343 -27.85 6.24 6.49
CA MET A 343 -26.45 6.49 6.12
C MET A 343 -25.54 6.67 7.33
N PHE A 344 -25.60 7.80 8.05
CA PHE A 344 -24.60 8.09 9.10
C PHE A 344 -25.13 7.98 10.53
N GLY A 345 -26.35 7.44 10.74
CA GLY A 345 -26.97 7.42 12.07
C GLY A 345 -26.19 6.66 13.15
N ASN A 346 -25.41 5.63 12.79
CA ASN A 346 -24.57 4.92 13.74
C ASN A 346 -23.17 5.52 13.91
N LEU A 347 -22.75 6.49 13.09
CA LEU A 347 -21.39 7.04 13.14
C LEU A 347 -21.10 7.79 14.47
N PRO A 348 -22.00 8.65 15.01
CA PRO A 348 -21.81 9.24 16.34
C PRO A 348 -21.78 8.19 17.46
N ARG A 349 -22.66 7.18 17.37
CA ARG A 349 -22.70 6.07 18.33
C ARG A 349 -21.42 5.22 18.29
N PHE A 350 -20.83 5.08 17.11
CA PHE A 350 -19.55 4.41 16.95
C PHE A 350 -18.39 5.24 17.54
N ALA A 351 -18.40 6.56 17.38
CA ALA A 351 -17.45 7.45 18.06
C ALA A 351 -17.53 7.27 19.59
N GLU A 352 -18.74 7.19 20.14
CA GLU A 352 -18.97 6.91 21.57
C GLU A 352 -18.46 5.52 21.98
N ALA A 353 -18.70 4.49 21.16
CA ALA A 353 -18.15 3.16 21.39
C ALA A 353 -16.61 3.11 21.36
N LEU A 354 -15.95 4.09 20.73
CA LEU A 354 -14.49 4.22 20.74
C LEU A 354 -13.96 4.93 22.00
N GLY A 355 -14.83 5.38 22.90
CA GLY A 355 -14.51 6.19 24.07
C GLY A 355 -14.45 7.69 23.78
N LEU A 356 -14.93 8.15 22.63
CA LEU A 356 -14.95 9.57 22.26
C LEU A 356 -16.29 10.21 22.64
N THR A 357 -16.28 11.50 22.95
CA THR A 357 -17.53 12.27 23.00
C THR A 357 -17.92 12.71 21.60
N SER A 358 -19.22 12.71 21.30
CA SER A 358 -19.74 13.05 19.98
C SER A 358 -20.96 13.96 20.10
N ARG A 359 -21.15 14.88 19.15
CA ARG A 359 -22.41 15.61 19.00
C ARG A 359 -22.66 16.06 17.57
N LYS A 360 -23.92 16.25 17.22
CA LYS A 360 -24.34 16.84 15.95
C LYS A 360 -24.63 18.33 16.12
N ILE A 361 -24.39 19.12 15.07
CA ILE A 361 -24.73 20.55 15.02
C ILE A 361 -25.45 20.87 13.70
N ALA A 362 -26.43 21.77 13.79
CA ALA A 362 -27.16 22.28 12.63
C ALA A 362 -26.48 23.49 11.98
N ASP A 363 -25.73 24.27 12.75
CA ASP A 363 -25.11 25.51 12.30
C ASP A 363 -23.66 25.60 12.78
N ILE A 364 -22.77 25.97 11.86
CA ILE A 364 -21.33 26.09 12.14
C ILE A 364 -21.03 27.53 12.57
N THR A 365 -20.70 27.69 13.84
CA THR A 365 -20.32 28.96 14.47
C THR A 365 -19.07 28.78 15.33
N SER A 366 -18.34 29.87 15.61
CA SER A 366 -17.16 29.81 16.51
C SER A 366 -17.52 29.25 17.89
N GLY A 367 -18.73 29.55 18.40
CA GLY A 367 -19.25 29.00 19.65
C GLY A 367 -19.40 27.47 19.59
N SER A 368 -20.01 26.95 18.52
CA SER A 368 -20.23 25.51 18.32
C SER A 368 -18.94 24.68 18.13
N LEU A 369 -17.81 25.33 17.83
CA LEU A 369 -16.51 24.70 17.62
C LEU A 369 -15.52 24.94 18.77
N SER A 370 -15.82 25.84 19.71
CA SER A 370 -14.88 26.30 20.74
C SER A 370 -14.36 25.19 21.67
N ASP A 371 -15.21 24.22 21.98
CA ASP A 371 -14.92 23.05 22.80
C ASP A 371 -14.67 21.78 21.98
N ALA A 372 -14.73 21.82 20.65
CA ALA A 372 -14.57 20.65 19.80
C ALA A 372 -13.11 20.20 19.67
N SER A 373 -12.90 18.90 19.43
CA SER A 373 -11.59 18.35 19.01
C SER A 373 -11.50 18.28 17.48
N ALA A 374 -12.61 17.93 16.83
CA ALA A 374 -12.72 17.82 15.38
C ALA A 374 -14.11 18.26 14.89
N LEU A 375 -14.19 18.67 13.62
CA LEU A 375 -15.42 18.90 12.87
C LEU A 375 -15.44 17.96 11.67
N ALA A 376 -16.52 17.20 11.50
CA ALA A 376 -16.78 16.38 10.33
C ALA A 376 -17.85 17.04 9.44
N VAL A 377 -17.51 17.28 8.18
CA VAL A 377 -18.39 17.77 7.12
C VAL A 377 -18.53 16.68 6.08
N ILE A 378 -19.76 16.23 5.82
CA ILE A 378 -20.04 15.05 5.00
C ILE A 378 -20.98 15.45 3.87
N ASN A 379 -20.52 15.25 2.63
CA ASN A 379 -21.27 15.46 1.40
C ASN A 379 -22.04 16.80 1.35
N LEU A 380 -21.30 17.89 1.54
CA LEU A 380 -21.84 19.26 1.53
C LEU A 380 -22.38 19.59 0.13
N ASP A 381 -23.67 19.90 0.07
CA ASP A 381 -24.43 20.16 -1.16
C ASP A 381 -24.85 21.63 -1.32
N HIS A 382 -24.38 22.51 -0.45
CA HIS A 382 -24.69 23.92 -0.45
C HIS A 382 -23.49 24.76 -0.02
N HIS A 383 -23.46 26.01 -0.46
CA HIS A 383 -22.43 26.96 -0.05
C HIS A 383 -22.60 27.34 1.42
N LEU A 384 -21.50 27.28 2.18
CA LEU A 384 -21.49 27.73 3.56
C LEU A 384 -21.43 29.26 3.61
N PRO A 385 -22.11 29.91 4.58
CA PRO A 385 -21.92 31.34 4.83
C PRO A 385 -20.45 31.65 5.12
N THR A 386 -19.97 32.83 4.72
CA THR A 386 -18.58 33.26 4.96
C THR A 386 -18.19 33.17 6.43
N SER A 387 -19.10 33.53 7.35
CA SER A 387 -18.87 33.43 8.80
C SER A 387 -18.67 31.98 9.28
N SER A 388 -19.35 31.00 8.68
CA SER A 388 -19.15 29.58 8.97
C SER A 388 -17.79 29.11 8.45
N THR A 389 -17.44 29.48 7.22
CA THR A 389 -16.13 29.15 6.63
C THR A 389 -14.98 29.76 7.44
N GLU A 390 -15.09 31.02 7.86
CA GLU A 390 -14.12 31.68 8.75
C GLU A 390 -14.00 30.94 10.10
N ALA A 391 -15.12 30.59 10.72
CA ALA A 391 -15.13 29.85 11.99
C ALA A 391 -14.45 28.49 11.88
N ILE A 392 -14.64 27.76 10.77
CA ILE A 392 -13.94 26.49 10.50
C ILE A 392 -12.44 26.73 10.42
N TRP A 393 -12.01 27.72 9.65
CA TRP A 393 -10.58 27.96 9.43
C TRP A 393 -9.88 28.54 10.66
N ASP A 394 -10.56 29.34 11.48
CA ASP A 394 -10.07 29.75 12.81
C ASP A 394 -9.90 28.55 13.74
N PHE A 395 -10.88 27.64 13.76
CA PHE A 395 -10.84 26.41 14.54
C PHE A 395 -9.66 25.53 14.13
N VAL A 396 -9.46 25.27 12.84
CA VAL A 396 -8.34 24.45 12.33
C VAL A 396 -6.99 25.12 12.63
N ARG A 397 -6.85 26.43 12.36
CA ARG A 397 -5.61 27.17 12.67
C ARG A 397 -5.25 27.10 14.16
N SER A 398 -6.25 27.04 15.02
CA SER A 398 -6.10 26.97 16.48
C SER A 398 -5.80 25.57 17.02
N GLY A 399 -5.80 24.54 16.17
CA GLY A 399 -5.46 23.16 16.54
C GLY A 399 -6.64 22.19 16.58
N GLY A 400 -7.77 22.57 15.97
CA GLY A 400 -8.86 21.66 15.61
C GLY A 400 -8.56 20.85 14.36
N THR A 401 -9.26 19.72 14.18
CA THR A 401 -9.17 18.90 12.96
C THR A 401 -10.43 19.05 12.12
N LEU A 402 -10.29 19.27 10.81
CA LEU A 402 -11.39 19.21 9.86
C LEU A 402 -11.36 17.87 9.12
N LEU A 403 -12.39 17.05 9.28
CA LEU A 403 -12.65 15.85 8.47
C LEU A 403 -13.67 16.20 7.39
N VAL A 404 -13.31 15.99 6.13
CA VAL A 404 -14.18 16.24 4.98
C VAL A 404 -14.39 14.92 4.25
N LEU A 405 -15.65 14.49 4.13
CA LEU A 405 -16.02 13.31 3.35
C LEU A 405 -16.84 13.79 2.16
N GLY A 406 -16.38 13.50 0.96
CA GLY A 406 -17.11 13.80 -0.28
C GLY A 406 -17.37 12.54 -1.09
N ASP A 407 -18.07 12.74 -2.18
CA ASP A 407 -18.40 11.70 -3.15
C ASP A 407 -18.44 12.32 -4.56
N HIS A 408 -18.63 11.49 -5.58
CA HIS A 408 -18.75 11.90 -6.98
C HIS A 408 -20.07 12.64 -7.29
N THR A 409 -21.02 12.73 -6.35
CA THR A 409 -22.40 13.14 -6.60
C THR A 409 -22.75 14.60 -6.28
N ALA A 410 -21.91 15.37 -5.58
CA ALA A 410 -22.27 16.69 -5.02
C ALA A 410 -21.80 17.89 -5.86
N TRP A 411 -22.12 17.87 -7.15
CA TRP A 411 -21.83 18.98 -8.06
C TRP A 411 -23.05 19.87 -8.21
N ASP A 412 -22.87 21.18 -8.06
CA ASP A 412 -23.95 22.13 -8.32
C ASP A 412 -24.18 22.36 -9.83
N SER A 413 -25.25 23.07 -10.17
CA SER A 413 -25.58 23.38 -11.57
C SER A 413 -24.54 24.26 -12.29
N SER A 414 -23.62 24.89 -11.55
CA SER A 414 -22.51 25.67 -12.09
C SER A 414 -21.24 24.83 -12.29
N GLY A 415 -21.25 23.56 -11.90
CA GLY A 415 -20.10 22.67 -11.92
C GLY A 415 -19.10 22.93 -10.79
N CYS A 416 -19.51 23.63 -9.73
CA CYS A 416 -18.70 23.82 -8.54
C CYS A 416 -19.03 22.73 -7.50
N VAL A 417 -18.02 22.26 -6.77
CA VAL A 417 -18.22 21.44 -5.56
C VAL A 417 -18.14 22.37 -4.36
N PRO A 418 -19.20 22.52 -3.54
CA PRO A 418 -19.13 23.29 -2.30
C PRO A 418 -17.99 22.82 -1.38
N LEU A 419 -17.65 21.53 -1.42
CA LEU A 419 -16.48 20.99 -0.72
C LEU A 419 -15.14 21.55 -1.23
N ASN A 420 -14.99 21.79 -2.53
CA ASN A 420 -13.77 22.41 -3.07
C ASN A 420 -13.68 23.90 -2.72
N GLU A 421 -14.81 24.60 -2.59
CA GLU A 421 -14.82 25.96 -2.05
C GLU A 421 -14.38 25.95 -0.57
N LEU A 422 -14.93 25.05 0.24
CA LEU A 422 -14.50 24.87 1.63
C LEU A 422 -13.00 24.59 1.69
N LEU A 423 -12.48 23.68 0.85
CA LEU A 423 -11.09 23.24 0.80
C LEU A 423 -10.13 24.18 0.05
N ALA A 424 -10.60 25.30 -0.50
CA ALA A 424 -9.79 26.23 -1.29
C ALA A 424 -8.49 26.69 -0.60
N PRO A 425 -8.41 26.85 0.74
CA PRO A 425 -7.16 27.18 1.43
C PRO A 425 -6.13 26.04 1.50
N THR A 426 -6.49 24.83 1.09
CA THR A 426 -5.65 23.62 1.17
C THR A 426 -5.02 23.27 -0.18
N ALA A 427 -4.16 22.26 -0.16
CA ALA A 427 -3.56 21.65 -1.33
C ALA A 427 -4.25 20.33 -1.71
N ILE A 428 -5.50 20.14 -1.27
CA ILE A 428 -6.35 18.98 -1.56
C ILE A 428 -7.61 19.48 -2.27
N ALA A 429 -8.03 18.79 -3.35
CA ALA A 429 -9.29 19.06 -4.04
C ALA A 429 -9.91 17.76 -4.56
N PHE A 430 -11.24 17.71 -4.59
CA PHE A 430 -12.01 16.68 -5.26
C PHE A 430 -11.94 16.86 -6.78
N ASN A 431 -11.70 15.77 -7.50
CA ASN A 431 -11.77 15.75 -8.95
C ASN A 431 -13.20 15.45 -9.42
N LEU A 432 -13.55 15.94 -10.62
CA LEU A 432 -14.80 15.55 -11.30
C LEU A 432 -14.58 14.20 -11.96
N ASP A 433 -14.69 13.15 -11.18
CA ASP A 433 -14.50 11.80 -11.66
C ASP A 433 -15.20 10.76 -10.79
N SER A 434 -15.06 9.51 -11.19
CA SER A 434 -15.26 8.34 -10.34
C SER A 434 -14.00 7.51 -10.34
N ALA A 435 -13.42 7.42 -9.16
CA ALA A 435 -12.29 6.56 -8.89
C ALA A 435 -12.80 5.12 -8.74
N ASP A 436 -12.32 4.22 -9.60
CA ASP A 436 -12.65 2.79 -9.54
C ASP A 436 -11.43 1.90 -9.86
N CYS A 437 -11.55 0.61 -9.56
CA CYS A 437 -10.62 -0.44 -9.96
C CYS A 437 -11.32 -1.44 -10.91
N PRO A 438 -10.58 -2.15 -11.77
CA PRO A 438 -11.14 -2.99 -12.83
C PRO A 438 -12.00 -4.16 -12.36
N ILE A 439 -11.71 -4.64 -11.16
CA ILE A 439 -12.39 -5.79 -10.57
C ILE A 439 -13.66 -5.40 -9.80
N GLY A 440 -14.03 -4.11 -9.82
CA GLY A 440 -15.16 -3.53 -9.11
C GLY A 440 -14.82 -3.29 -7.65
N GLY A 441 -14.79 -2.01 -7.25
CA GLY A 441 -14.28 -1.61 -5.95
C GLY A 441 -12.77 -1.85 -5.84
N TRP A 442 -12.22 -1.69 -4.63
CA TRP A 442 -10.76 -1.56 -4.44
C TRP A 442 -10.09 -2.79 -3.82
N LEU A 443 -10.77 -3.93 -3.81
CA LEU A 443 -10.21 -5.17 -3.27
C LEU A 443 -8.90 -5.50 -3.98
N HIS A 444 -7.85 -5.85 -3.24
CA HIS A 444 -6.51 -6.11 -3.75
C HIS A 444 -5.83 -4.95 -4.50
N CYS A 445 -6.50 -3.79 -4.61
CA CYS A 445 -6.00 -2.60 -5.30
C CYS A 445 -5.54 -1.52 -4.32
N TYR A 446 -5.58 -1.70 -3.00
CA TYR A 446 -5.09 -0.64 -2.10
C TYR A 446 -3.56 -0.63 -1.98
N ASP A 447 -3.01 0.57 -1.85
CA ASP A 447 -1.76 0.78 -1.14
C ASP A 447 -1.95 1.81 -0.02
N PHE A 448 -1.33 1.52 1.10
CA PHE A 448 -1.43 2.33 2.29
C PHE A 448 -0.07 2.90 2.67
N PRO A 449 0.14 4.23 2.54
CA PRO A 449 1.25 4.92 3.18
C PRO A 449 1.35 4.54 4.66
N TRP A 450 2.57 4.33 5.14
CA TRP A 450 2.82 3.83 6.48
C TRP A 450 2.47 4.88 7.52
N SER A 451 1.37 4.64 8.22
CA SER A 451 0.92 5.48 9.33
C SER A 451 0.33 4.60 10.44
N HIS A 452 0.04 5.20 11.59
CA HIS A 452 -0.68 4.51 12.65
C HIS A 452 -2.16 4.25 12.29
N LEU A 453 -2.71 4.96 11.29
CA LEU A 453 -4.07 4.73 10.79
C LEU A 453 -4.15 3.42 10.01
N THR A 454 -3.16 3.20 9.15
CA THR A 454 -3.16 2.16 8.13
C THR A 454 -2.39 0.90 8.52
N ALA A 455 -1.68 0.91 9.64
CA ALA A 455 -0.88 -0.23 10.06
C ALA A 455 -1.75 -1.48 10.30
N ARG A 456 -1.48 -2.58 9.59
CA ARG A 456 -2.31 -3.81 9.57
C ARG A 456 -3.67 -3.68 8.87
N ILE A 457 -3.96 -2.56 8.23
CA ILE A 457 -5.09 -2.49 7.32
C ILE A 457 -4.69 -3.24 6.05
N GLY A 458 -5.44 -4.29 5.73
CA GLY A 458 -5.24 -5.12 4.54
C GLY A 458 -6.05 -4.62 3.36
N ASP A 459 -5.71 -5.11 2.17
CA ASP A 459 -6.48 -4.87 0.94
C ASP A 459 -7.36 -6.06 0.55
N GLU A 460 -7.37 -7.12 1.36
CA GLU A 460 -8.06 -8.39 1.08
C GLU A 460 -9.56 -8.39 1.40
N ARG A 461 -10.06 -7.38 2.13
CA ARG A 461 -11.46 -7.33 2.63
C ARG A 461 -12.12 -5.95 2.52
N ASN A 462 -11.54 -5.04 1.74
CA ASN A 462 -11.97 -3.64 1.69
C ASN A 462 -12.10 -3.00 3.09
N GLU A 463 -11.06 -3.12 3.91
CA GLU A 463 -11.07 -2.59 5.28
C GLU A 463 -11.10 -1.05 5.33
N ALA A 464 -10.73 -0.38 4.24
CA ALA A 464 -10.91 1.06 4.11
C ALA A 464 -12.39 1.46 3.87
N GLY A 465 -13.20 0.54 3.36
CA GLY A 465 -14.63 0.73 3.07
C GLY A 465 -14.91 1.65 1.88
N ILE A 466 -13.94 1.91 1.01
CA ILE A 466 -14.14 2.76 -0.16
C ILE A 466 -14.76 1.91 -1.27
N VAL A 467 -15.79 2.41 -1.94
CA VAL A 467 -16.48 1.68 -3.00
C VAL A 467 -16.27 2.41 -4.32
N VAL A 468 -17.01 3.49 -4.56
CA VAL A 468 -16.88 4.35 -5.72
C VAL A 468 -17.11 5.77 -5.24
N GLY A 469 -16.08 6.60 -5.35
CA GLY A 469 -16.14 8.02 -5.00
C GLY A 469 -15.29 8.84 -5.95
N ALA A 470 -15.09 10.12 -5.63
CA ALA A 470 -14.20 10.99 -6.38
C ALA A 470 -12.74 10.74 -6.00
N SER A 471 -11.82 10.86 -6.96
CA SER A 471 -10.39 10.92 -6.66
C SER A 471 -9.99 12.31 -6.12
N LEU A 472 -8.81 12.37 -5.52
CA LEU A 472 -8.28 13.60 -4.93
C LEU A 472 -7.04 14.10 -5.68
N SER A 473 -7.08 15.37 -6.07
CA SER A 473 -5.89 16.14 -6.43
C SER A 473 -5.15 16.57 -5.16
N VAL A 474 -3.87 16.20 -5.05
CA VAL A 474 -3.05 16.49 -3.86
C VAL A 474 -1.70 17.11 -4.28
N ARG A 475 -1.30 18.18 -3.59
CA ARG A 475 0.01 18.84 -3.76
C ARG A 475 0.69 19.07 -2.40
N PRO A 476 2.03 19.19 -2.34
CA PRO A 476 2.70 19.55 -1.08
C PRO A 476 2.12 20.85 -0.50
N PRO A 477 1.91 20.95 0.83
CA PRO A 477 2.35 20.01 1.86
C PRO A 477 1.36 18.87 2.19
N ALA A 478 0.27 18.71 1.44
CA ALA A 478 -0.65 17.59 1.63
C ALA A 478 -0.01 16.27 1.20
N TYR A 479 -0.53 15.15 1.70
CA TYR A 479 -0.02 13.81 1.42
C TYR A 479 -1.14 12.76 1.40
N PRO A 480 -1.00 11.67 0.61
CA PRO A 480 -2.00 10.62 0.54
C PRO A 480 -2.04 9.80 1.85
N LEU A 481 -3.23 9.32 2.20
CA LEU A 481 -3.49 8.37 3.29
C LEU A 481 -3.92 6.99 2.75
N VAL A 482 -4.63 6.97 1.63
CA VAL A 482 -5.07 5.76 0.94
C VAL A 482 -4.89 5.98 -0.56
N LEU A 483 -4.22 5.03 -1.21
CA LEU A 483 -4.02 5.00 -2.65
C LEU A 483 -4.75 3.79 -3.24
N GLY A 484 -5.35 3.98 -4.41
CA GLY A 484 -5.75 2.91 -5.31
C GLY A 484 -4.65 2.65 -6.32
N LEU A 485 -4.15 1.43 -6.41
CA LEU A 485 -3.20 0.94 -7.41
C LEU A 485 -3.96 0.43 -8.62
N TRP A 486 -3.44 0.70 -9.82
CA TRP A 486 -4.03 0.30 -11.11
C TRP A 486 -5.48 0.76 -11.31
N GLY A 487 -5.97 1.67 -10.48
CA GLY A 487 -7.29 2.28 -10.63
C GLY A 487 -7.28 3.33 -11.72
N TYR A 488 -8.46 3.81 -12.06
CA TYR A 488 -8.64 4.89 -13.02
C TYR A 488 -9.57 5.97 -12.49
N GLU A 489 -9.48 7.15 -13.08
CA GLU A 489 -10.27 8.34 -12.77
C GLU A 489 -11.28 8.56 -13.94
N ASP A 490 -12.44 7.89 -13.92
CA ASP A 490 -13.51 8.03 -14.95
C ASP A 490 -14.05 9.45 -14.92
N ARG A 491 -13.75 10.26 -15.94
CA ARG A 491 -14.06 11.68 -15.92
C ARG A 491 -15.57 11.91 -15.92
N GLY A 492 -16.03 12.64 -14.92
CA GLY A 492 -17.43 13.01 -14.81
C GLY A 492 -17.88 13.94 -15.94
N ASN A 493 -19.19 13.96 -16.17
CA ASN A 493 -19.83 14.77 -17.18
C ASN A 493 -20.92 15.65 -16.56
N PHE A 494 -20.64 16.96 -16.45
CA PHE A 494 -21.58 17.95 -15.93
C PHE A 494 -22.91 17.98 -16.67
N PHE A 495 -22.93 17.63 -17.95
CA PHE A 495 -24.13 17.64 -18.79
C PHE A 495 -24.97 16.37 -18.63
N ARG A 496 -24.61 15.47 -17.69
CA ARG A 496 -25.33 14.24 -17.35
C ARG A 496 -25.79 14.20 -15.88
N PRO A 497 -26.61 15.16 -15.41
CA PRO A 497 -27.18 15.10 -14.06
C PRO A 497 -28.05 13.85 -13.84
N ASP A 498 -28.61 13.27 -14.91
CA ASP A 498 -29.35 12.01 -14.90
C ASP A 498 -28.51 10.80 -14.48
N ARG A 499 -27.19 10.92 -14.55
CA ARG A 499 -26.21 9.91 -14.09
C ARG A 499 -25.38 10.39 -12.91
N ALA A 500 -25.90 11.32 -12.10
CA ALA A 500 -25.16 11.93 -10.99
C ALA A 500 -23.79 12.51 -11.42
N HIS A 501 -23.72 13.04 -12.65
CA HIS A 501 -22.51 13.58 -13.26
C HIS A 501 -21.37 12.57 -13.47
N LEU A 502 -21.66 11.27 -13.40
CA LEU A 502 -20.72 10.19 -13.74
C LEU A 502 -20.33 10.23 -15.23
N GLY A 503 -19.16 9.67 -15.52
CA GLY A 503 -18.67 9.45 -16.87
C GLY A 503 -19.33 8.24 -17.53
N ASN A 504 -18.52 7.42 -18.19
CA ASN A 504 -18.98 6.17 -18.81
C ASN A 504 -18.73 4.95 -17.90
N MET A 505 -18.15 5.15 -16.71
CA MET A 505 -17.71 4.14 -15.75
C MET A 505 -16.70 3.15 -16.33
N GLN A 506 -15.98 3.55 -17.38
CA GLN A 506 -15.01 2.75 -18.10
C GLN A 506 -13.74 3.55 -18.25
N TYR A 507 -12.61 2.86 -18.39
CA TYR A 507 -11.35 3.54 -18.60
C TYR A 507 -11.22 4.05 -20.03
N ASP A 508 -10.86 5.33 -20.17
CA ASP A 508 -10.45 5.96 -21.42
C ASP A 508 -8.95 6.32 -21.42
N ALA A 509 -8.29 6.26 -22.58
CA ALA A 509 -6.82 6.41 -22.64
C ALA A 509 -6.30 7.74 -22.10
N ASP A 510 -7.09 8.82 -22.21
CA ASP A 510 -6.73 10.14 -21.68
C ASP A 510 -7.00 10.32 -20.18
N GLU A 511 -7.57 9.31 -19.55
CA GLU A 511 -7.80 9.29 -18.12
C GLU A 511 -6.54 8.82 -17.37
N PRO A 512 -6.30 9.38 -16.18
CA PRO A 512 -5.31 8.86 -15.26
C PRO A 512 -5.52 7.36 -14.99
N LEU A 513 -4.44 6.59 -15.15
CA LEU A 513 -4.41 5.15 -14.86
C LEU A 513 -3.25 4.82 -13.91
N GLY A 514 -3.53 4.16 -12.78
CA GLY A 514 -2.55 3.73 -11.79
C GLY A 514 -2.86 4.25 -10.39
N ASP A 515 -1.91 4.94 -9.77
CA ASP A 515 -1.96 5.44 -8.39
C ASP A 515 -2.99 6.58 -8.24
N VAL A 516 -4.22 6.23 -7.90
CA VAL A 516 -5.33 7.16 -7.61
C VAL A 516 -5.32 7.52 -6.12
N VAL A 517 -5.47 8.80 -5.76
CA VAL A 517 -5.55 9.20 -4.36
C VAL A 517 -7.00 9.17 -3.88
N LEU A 518 -7.30 8.31 -2.90
CA LEU A 518 -8.67 8.10 -2.40
C LEU A 518 -8.91 8.80 -1.06
N ALA A 519 -7.84 9.02 -0.29
CA ALA A 519 -7.86 9.83 0.92
C ALA A 519 -6.54 10.57 1.09
N ALA A 520 -6.59 11.76 1.67
CA ALA A 520 -5.42 12.61 1.87
C ALA A 520 -5.51 13.41 3.18
N ALA A 521 -4.37 13.90 3.64
CA ALA A 521 -4.30 14.79 4.79
C ALA A 521 -3.31 15.93 4.57
N GLN A 522 -3.53 17.03 5.29
CA GLN A 522 -2.66 18.20 5.28
C GLN A 522 -2.57 18.82 6.68
N PRO A 523 -1.36 19.07 7.20
CA PRO A 523 -1.18 19.95 8.35
C PRO A 523 -1.57 21.38 7.99
N TYR A 524 -2.37 22.05 8.83
CA TYR A 524 -2.86 23.40 8.58
C TYR A 524 -2.87 24.24 9.85
N GLY A 525 -2.01 25.26 9.92
CA GLY A 525 -1.80 26.03 11.15
C GLY A 525 -1.30 25.13 12.29
N ARG A 526 -2.05 25.07 13.40
CA ARG A 526 -1.79 24.13 14.50
C ARG A 526 -2.64 22.85 14.43
N GLY A 527 -3.54 22.75 13.47
CA GLY A 527 -4.43 21.60 13.28
C GLY A 527 -4.12 20.86 11.98
N ARG A 528 -5.12 20.12 11.49
CA ARG A 528 -5.03 19.39 10.21
C ARG A 528 -6.37 19.33 9.50
N VAL A 529 -6.28 19.01 8.22
CA VAL A 529 -7.40 18.68 7.35
C VAL A 529 -7.22 17.25 6.86
N VAL A 530 -8.30 16.47 6.89
CA VAL A 530 -8.35 15.07 6.43
C VAL A 530 -9.50 14.98 5.44
N VAL A 531 -9.25 14.46 4.24
CA VAL A 531 -10.22 14.42 3.15
C VAL A 531 -10.34 13.00 2.62
N PHE A 532 -11.57 12.52 2.46
CA PHE A 532 -11.90 11.27 1.78
C PHE A 532 -12.71 11.56 0.54
N GLY A 533 -12.31 10.92 -0.56
CA GLY A 533 -12.99 10.97 -1.86
C GLY A 533 -14.32 10.21 -1.91
N ASP A 534 -14.59 9.38 -0.91
CA ASP A 534 -15.74 8.49 -0.82
C ASP A 534 -16.31 8.51 0.61
N THR A 535 -17.64 8.43 0.73
CA THR A 535 -18.34 8.43 2.01
C THR A 535 -18.72 7.03 2.51
N SER A 536 -18.65 6.03 1.63
CA SER A 536 -19.12 4.66 1.82
C SER A 536 -18.52 4.02 3.06
N GLY A 537 -17.22 4.25 3.32
CA GLY A 537 -16.56 3.69 4.50
C GLY A 537 -17.19 4.09 5.83
N PHE A 538 -17.93 5.20 5.85
CA PHE A 538 -18.56 5.77 7.06
C PHE A 538 -20.07 5.48 7.15
N VAL A 539 -20.69 4.90 6.13
CA VAL A 539 -22.14 4.60 6.15
C VAL A 539 -22.42 3.32 6.94
N ASN A 540 -23.60 3.25 7.56
CA ASN A 540 -24.02 2.17 8.46
C ASN A 540 -23.71 0.76 7.92
N GLY A 541 -24.03 0.50 6.66
CA GLY A 541 -23.86 -0.83 6.05
C GLY A 541 -22.40 -1.26 5.89
N ILE A 542 -21.51 -0.35 5.52
CA ILE A 542 -20.10 -0.67 5.23
C ILE A 542 -19.24 -0.50 6.49
N LEU A 543 -19.66 0.39 7.40
CA LEU A 543 -19.01 0.62 8.68
C LEU A 543 -18.77 -0.68 9.46
N VAL A 544 -19.63 -1.69 9.30
CA VAL A 544 -19.46 -3.03 9.89
C VAL A 544 -18.08 -3.63 9.59
N GLY A 545 -17.62 -3.51 8.35
CA GLY A 545 -16.32 -4.03 7.91
C GLY A 545 -15.18 -3.01 7.97
N SER A 546 -15.46 -1.72 7.80
CA SER A 546 -14.45 -0.67 7.82
C SER A 546 -14.16 -0.08 9.22
N HIS A 547 -14.86 -0.55 10.26
CA HIS A 547 -14.78 0.03 11.61
C HIS A 547 -13.36 0.11 12.18
N GLU A 548 -12.47 -0.86 11.90
CA GLU A 548 -11.09 -0.80 12.38
C GLU A 548 -10.36 0.44 11.83
N PHE A 549 -10.48 0.70 10.53
CA PHE A 549 -9.86 1.84 9.88
C PHE A 549 -10.56 3.16 10.26
N VAL A 550 -11.89 3.21 10.15
CA VAL A 550 -12.68 4.41 10.51
C VAL A 550 -12.48 4.77 11.98
N GLY A 551 -12.45 3.79 12.89
CA GLY A 551 -12.24 4.05 14.30
C GLY A 551 -10.88 4.64 14.61
N ARG A 552 -9.83 4.23 13.88
CA ARG A 552 -8.51 4.86 13.97
C ARG A 552 -8.52 6.29 13.43
N VAL A 553 -9.23 6.54 12.34
CA VAL A 553 -9.43 7.91 11.82
C VAL A 553 -10.13 8.78 12.85
N LEU A 554 -11.25 8.34 13.42
CA LEU A 554 -12.00 9.10 14.44
C LEU A 554 -11.17 9.38 15.70
N ARG A 555 -10.41 8.41 16.19
CA ARG A 555 -9.48 8.63 17.31
C ARG A 555 -8.39 9.62 16.93
N TRP A 556 -7.81 9.50 15.74
CA TRP A 556 -6.72 10.36 15.29
C TRP A 556 -7.14 11.82 15.10
N ILE A 557 -8.32 12.08 14.53
CA ILE A 557 -8.82 13.46 14.37
C ILE A 557 -9.11 14.12 15.73
N ALA A 558 -9.46 13.33 16.75
CA ALA A 558 -9.68 13.80 18.12
C ALA A 558 -8.36 14.08 18.89
N MET A 559 -7.22 13.60 18.39
CA MET A 559 -5.92 13.81 19.03
C MET A 559 -5.35 15.21 18.73
N PRO A 560 -4.74 15.90 19.72
CA PRO A 560 -4.03 17.14 19.47
C PRO A 560 -2.90 16.96 18.46
N GLU A 561 -2.76 17.89 17.53
CA GLU A 561 -1.55 17.95 16.71
C GLU A 561 -0.35 18.26 17.59
N LYS A 562 0.65 17.39 17.61
CA LYS A 562 1.99 17.80 18.00
C LYS A 562 2.64 18.47 16.78
N SER A 563 3.35 19.57 17.02
CA SER A 563 3.86 20.47 15.98
C SER A 563 4.41 19.73 14.75
N ALA A 564 4.08 20.23 13.56
CA ALA A 564 4.58 19.74 12.25
C ALA A 564 6.11 19.60 12.20
N LEU A 565 6.83 20.30 13.08
CA LEU A 565 8.27 20.18 13.30
C LEU A 565 8.69 18.71 13.58
N SER A 566 7.87 17.93 14.29
CA SER A 566 8.18 16.52 14.61
C SER A 566 8.18 15.60 13.39
N HIS A 567 7.24 15.78 12.46
CA HIS A 567 7.15 14.99 11.23
C HIS A 567 8.26 15.35 10.22
N ASN A 568 8.55 16.64 10.09
CA ASN A 568 9.63 17.12 9.22
C ASN A 568 11.01 16.71 9.74
N VAL A 569 11.25 16.77 11.06
CA VAL A 569 12.50 16.29 11.65
C VAL A 569 12.65 14.78 11.49
N ALA A 570 11.59 14.00 11.72
CA ALA A 570 11.62 12.56 11.49
C ALA A 570 11.91 12.22 10.01
N THR A 571 11.28 12.93 9.08
CA THR A 571 11.49 12.78 7.63
C THR A 571 12.92 13.12 7.23
N VAL A 572 13.43 14.26 7.69
CA VAL A 572 14.81 14.70 7.42
C VAL A 572 15.82 13.73 8.02
N LEU A 573 15.59 13.24 9.24
CA LEU A 573 16.45 12.23 9.87
C LEU A 573 16.40 10.90 9.10
N CYS A 574 15.22 10.46 8.65
CA CYS A 574 15.08 9.24 7.84
C CYS A 574 15.81 9.39 6.50
N LEU A 575 15.66 10.52 5.82
CA LEU A 575 16.38 10.82 4.57
C LEU A 575 17.89 10.88 4.80
N ALA A 576 18.35 11.56 5.86
CA ALA A 576 19.77 11.64 6.21
C ALA A 576 20.34 10.25 6.51
N VAL A 577 19.64 9.44 7.29
CA VAL A 577 19.98 8.04 7.57
C VAL A 577 20.05 7.22 6.28
N MET A 578 19.07 7.36 5.39
CA MET A 578 19.03 6.66 4.11
C MET A 578 20.20 7.05 3.21
N VAL A 579 20.51 8.35 3.08
CA VAL A 579 21.63 8.85 2.29
C VAL A 579 22.97 8.43 2.88
N SER A 580 23.14 8.54 4.20
CA SER A 580 24.35 8.07 4.90
C SER A 580 24.52 6.57 4.76
N TRP A 581 23.44 5.79 4.81
CA TRP A 581 23.45 4.36 4.56
C TRP A 581 23.86 4.05 3.12
N LEU A 582 23.29 4.72 2.12
CA LEU A 582 23.62 4.54 0.70
C LEU A 582 25.10 4.88 0.42
N ALA A 583 25.59 5.98 1.01
CA ALA A 583 27.00 6.37 0.92
C ALA A 583 27.91 5.31 1.56
N THR A 584 27.52 4.78 2.72
CA THR A 584 28.24 3.72 3.43
C THR A 584 28.25 2.41 2.63
N VAL A 585 27.13 2.04 2.00
CA VAL A 585 27.03 0.95 1.02
C VAL A 585 28.05 1.13 -0.10
N CYS A 586 28.03 2.28 -0.77
CA CYS A 586 28.94 2.58 -1.88
C CYS A 586 30.42 2.51 -1.47
N LEU A 587 30.75 2.93 -0.24
CA LEU A 587 32.11 2.88 0.29
C LEU A 587 32.54 1.47 0.71
N LEU A 588 31.65 0.65 1.28
CA LEU A 588 31.97 -0.68 1.79
C LEU A 588 31.91 -1.78 0.75
N VAL A 589 31.08 -1.65 -0.29
CA VAL A 589 31.11 -2.54 -1.47
C VAL A 589 32.52 -2.56 -2.10
N ARG A 590 33.27 -1.46 -1.97
CA ARG A 590 34.65 -1.33 -2.47
C ARG A 590 35.73 -2.06 -1.64
N LYS A 591 35.49 -2.45 -0.37
CA LYS A 591 36.56 -2.89 0.56
C LYS A 591 36.37 -4.27 1.23
N GLY A 592 35.80 -5.24 0.51
CA GLY A 592 35.85 -6.66 0.90
C GLY A 592 34.62 -7.18 1.67
N ILE A 593 34.66 -8.49 1.98
CA ILE A 593 33.50 -9.32 2.35
C ILE A 593 32.86 -8.94 3.71
N VAL A 594 33.64 -8.61 4.74
CA VAL A 594 33.13 -8.42 6.11
C VAL A 594 32.28 -7.15 6.26
N GLY A 595 32.67 -6.03 5.62
CA GLY A 595 31.89 -4.78 5.65
C GLY A 595 30.54 -4.87 4.93
N ARG A 596 30.38 -5.83 3.99
CA ARG A 596 29.14 -6.06 3.24
C ARG A 596 28.06 -6.72 4.11
N TRP A 597 28.46 -7.50 5.11
CA TRP A 597 27.57 -8.26 5.97
C TRP A 597 26.99 -7.45 7.12
N THR A 598 27.80 -6.59 7.73
CA THR A 598 27.32 -5.66 8.74
C THR A 598 26.24 -4.75 8.15
N LEU A 599 26.45 -4.26 6.93
CA LEU A 599 25.51 -3.44 6.17
C LEU A 599 24.15 -4.10 5.94
N LEU A 600 24.18 -5.38 5.60
CA LEU A 600 22.97 -6.17 5.40
C LEU A 600 22.21 -6.31 6.72
N VAL A 601 22.86 -6.76 7.79
CA VAL A 601 22.23 -6.90 9.11
C VAL A 601 21.63 -5.56 9.56
N PHE A 602 22.32 -4.45 9.34
CA PHE A 602 21.79 -3.13 9.69
C PHE A 602 20.61 -2.70 8.82
N ALA A 603 20.63 -2.97 7.51
CA ALA A 603 19.49 -2.68 6.65
C ALA A 603 18.25 -3.50 7.04
N LEU A 604 18.47 -4.75 7.43
CA LEU A 604 17.40 -5.65 7.88
C LEU A 604 16.79 -5.21 9.22
N VAL A 605 17.63 -4.78 10.16
CA VAL A 605 17.15 -4.19 11.42
C VAL A 605 16.44 -2.86 11.14
N ALA A 606 16.94 -2.03 10.22
CA ALA A 606 16.30 -0.79 9.82
C ALA A 606 14.94 -0.99 9.12
N ILE A 607 14.70 -2.15 8.49
CA ILE A 607 13.39 -2.52 7.90
C ILE A 607 12.46 -3.13 8.98
N ALA A 608 12.99 -4.04 9.81
CA ALA A 608 12.21 -4.80 10.78
C ALA A 608 11.77 -3.96 12.00
N VAL A 609 12.58 -2.99 12.42
CA VAL A 609 12.31 -2.19 13.63
C VAL A 609 11.15 -1.19 13.41
N PRO A 610 11.12 -0.36 12.37
CA PRO A 610 10.00 0.56 12.14
C PRO A 610 8.69 -0.17 11.85
N SER A 611 8.74 -1.26 11.09
CA SER A 611 7.55 -2.08 10.80
C SER A 611 7.01 -2.78 12.05
N GLY A 612 7.89 -3.34 12.89
CA GLY A 612 7.53 -3.89 14.20
C GLY A 612 6.95 -2.83 15.14
N ALA A 613 7.57 -1.65 15.20
CA ALA A 613 7.12 -0.55 16.04
C ALA A 613 5.77 0.03 15.59
N LEU A 614 5.56 0.20 14.28
CA LEU A 614 4.26 0.60 13.72
C LEU A 614 3.19 -0.44 14.02
N ARG A 615 3.48 -1.73 13.83
CA ARG A 615 2.54 -2.82 14.14
C ARG A 615 2.24 -2.93 15.63
N TYR A 616 3.20 -2.63 16.50
CA TYR A 616 3.00 -2.56 17.94
C TYR A 616 2.15 -1.35 18.32
N ARG A 617 2.42 -0.17 17.75
CA ARG A 617 1.62 1.05 17.96
C ARG A 617 0.18 0.86 17.50
N ALA A 618 -0.04 0.24 16.35
CA ALA A 618 -1.37 -0.07 15.84
C ALA A 618 -2.14 -1.00 16.78
N ALA A 619 -1.49 -2.05 17.27
CA ALA A 619 -2.10 -2.96 18.25
C ALA A 619 -2.33 -2.28 19.61
N ALA A 620 -1.49 -1.32 20.00
CA ALA A 620 -1.71 -0.52 21.20
C ALA A 620 -2.82 0.54 21.02
N ALA A 621 -3.16 0.90 19.78
CA ALA A 621 -4.22 1.85 19.43
C ALA A 621 -5.61 1.20 19.30
N THR A 622 -5.68 -0.13 19.17
CA THR A 622 -6.93 -0.88 19.24
C THR A 622 -7.32 -1.06 20.71
N GLN A 623 -7.91 -0.02 21.30
CA GLN A 623 -8.70 -0.19 22.53
C GLN A 623 -10.00 -0.93 22.18
N PRO A 624 -10.46 -1.86 23.04
CA PRO A 624 -11.76 -2.51 22.88
C PRO A 624 -12.87 -1.49 22.71
N LEU A 625 -13.90 -1.86 21.94
CA LEU A 625 -15.10 -1.05 21.80
C LEU A 625 -15.97 -1.21 23.05
N GLU A 626 -16.60 -0.12 23.48
CA GLU A 626 -17.55 -0.10 24.59
C GLU A 626 -18.99 0.06 24.09
N GLY A 627 -19.96 -0.39 24.90
CA GLY A 627 -21.38 -0.20 24.62
C GLY A 627 -22.07 -1.42 23.99
N PRO A 628 -23.15 -1.23 23.21
CA PRO A 628 -23.98 -2.32 22.72
C PRO A 628 -23.40 -3.02 21.48
N ILE A 629 -22.18 -3.56 21.61
CA ILE A 629 -21.44 -4.14 20.48
C ILE A 629 -21.96 -5.54 20.13
N ALA A 630 -22.08 -5.83 18.83
CA ALA A 630 -22.32 -7.17 18.32
C ALA A 630 -21.20 -7.57 17.36
N TYR A 631 -20.44 -8.61 17.69
CA TYR A 631 -19.39 -9.10 16.81
C TYR A 631 -19.90 -10.25 15.93
N LEU A 632 -19.52 -10.20 14.65
CA LEU A 632 -19.76 -11.26 13.68
C LEU A 632 -18.41 -11.90 13.34
N ASP A 633 -18.21 -13.15 13.73
CA ASP A 633 -16.94 -13.85 13.55
C ASP A 633 -16.60 -14.04 12.05
N GLN A 634 -15.46 -13.48 11.65
CA GLN A 634 -14.85 -13.64 10.32
C GLN A 634 -13.47 -14.31 10.40
N SER A 635 -12.97 -14.57 11.60
CA SER A 635 -11.67 -15.18 11.86
C SER A 635 -11.65 -16.70 11.59
N HIS A 636 -12.84 -17.31 11.54
CA HIS A 636 -13.03 -18.73 11.28
C HIS A 636 -13.56 -19.07 9.89
N LEU A 637 -13.38 -18.18 8.90
CA LEU A 637 -13.80 -18.38 7.52
C LEU A 637 -15.31 -18.69 7.45
N ALA A 638 -16.13 -17.72 7.88
CA ALA A 638 -17.58 -17.85 7.83
C ALA A 638 -18.03 -18.18 6.40
N MET A 639 -18.90 -19.18 6.25
CA MET A 639 -19.49 -19.53 4.96
C MET A 639 -20.66 -18.59 4.62
N ALA A 640 -20.35 -17.30 4.49
CA ALA A 640 -21.29 -16.25 4.10
C ALA A 640 -20.56 -15.20 3.23
N SER A 641 -21.31 -14.49 2.39
CA SER A 641 -20.75 -13.39 1.60
C SER A 641 -20.54 -12.16 2.46
N LEU A 642 -19.37 -11.52 2.31
CA LEU A 642 -19.10 -10.19 2.85
C LEU A 642 -19.80 -9.10 2.02
N GLU A 643 -20.14 -9.39 0.77
CA GLU A 643 -21.03 -8.53 -0.01
C GLU A 643 -22.46 -8.69 0.51
N GLY A 644 -22.92 -7.63 1.16
CA GLY A 644 -23.98 -7.73 2.15
C GLY A 644 -25.37 -8.12 1.65
N TRP A 645 -25.72 -7.76 0.41
CA TRP A 645 -27.08 -7.94 -0.14
C TRP A 645 -27.23 -9.13 -1.08
N ARG A 646 -26.21 -9.98 -1.21
CA ARG A 646 -26.35 -11.26 -1.90
C ARG A 646 -27.25 -12.22 -1.09
N ASP A 647 -27.75 -13.27 -1.74
CA ASP A 647 -28.60 -14.28 -1.09
C ASP A 647 -27.92 -14.92 0.13
N GLU A 648 -26.61 -15.10 0.04
CA GLU A 648 -25.73 -15.59 1.11
C GLU A 648 -25.07 -14.48 1.95
N GLY A 649 -25.51 -13.23 1.81
CA GLY A 649 -24.98 -12.05 2.49
C GLY A 649 -25.55 -11.84 3.91
N LEU A 650 -24.81 -11.11 4.75
CA LEU A 650 -25.19 -10.87 6.15
C LEU A 650 -25.84 -9.50 6.43
N MET A 651 -26.04 -8.64 5.41
CA MET A 651 -26.51 -7.27 5.65
C MET A 651 -27.91 -7.21 6.23
N GLY A 652 -28.81 -8.10 5.81
CA GLY A 652 -30.15 -8.17 6.40
C GLY A 652 -30.11 -8.44 7.90
N PHE A 653 -29.22 -9.33 8.33
CA PHE A 653 -28.97 -9.63 9.75
C PHE A 653 -28.33 -8.45 10.47
N GLN A 654 -27.29 -7.85 9.90
CA GLN A 654 -26.62 -6.66 10.45
C GLN A 654 -27.59 -5.49 10.63
N ALA A 655 -28.45 -5.24 9.65
CA ALA A 655 -29.49 -4.22 9.73
C ALA A 655 -30.46 -4.47 10.89
N ASN A 656 -30.83 -5.73 11.15
CA ASN A 656 -31.68 -6.09 12.28
C ASN A 656 -30.99 -5.89 13.63
N LEU A 657 -29.67 -6.16 13.71
CA LEU A 657 -28.88 -5.82 14.90
C LEU A 657 -28.88 -4.31 15.16
N MET A 658 -28.71 -3.50 14.11
CA MET A 658 -28.79 -2.04 14.22
C MET A 658 -30.18 -1.57 14.65
N ARG A 659 -31.27 -2.14 14.09
CA ARG A 659 -32.65 -1.87 14.53
C ARG A 659 -32.89 -2.22 16.00
N ALA A 660 -32.21 -3.25 16.50
CA ALA A 660 -32.24 -3.65 17.91
C ALA A 660 -31.36 -2.74 18.81
N GLY A 661 -30.73 -1.71 18.25
CA GLY A 661 -29.87 -0.79 18.99
C GLY A 661 -28.45 -1.29 19.21
N LEU A 662 -28.04 -2.39 18.56
CA LEU A 662 -26.66 -2.89 18.62
C LEU A 662 -25.79 -2.25 17.52
N LEU A 663 -24.47 -2.25 17.72
CA LEU A 663 -23.48 -1.88 16.71
C LEU A 663 -22.77 -3.13 16.19
N PRO A 664 -23.15 -3.64 15.00
CA PRO A 664 -22.53 -4.83 14.43
C PRO A 664 -21.16 -4.52 13.81
N PHE A 665 -20.17 -5.35 14.09
CA PHE A 665 -18.82 -5.27 13.52
C PHE A 665 -18.27 -6.65 13.18
N TYR A 666 -17.44 -6.75 12.14
CA TYR A 666 -16.72 -7.99 11.89
C TYR A 666 -15.60 -8.22 12.91
N LEU A 667 -15.44 -9.46 13.33
CA LEU A 667 -14.36 -9.89 14.22
C LEU A 667 -13.36 -10.71 13.40
N ASP A 668 -12.32 -10.03 12.92
CA ASP A 668 -11.27 -10.66 12.09
C ASP A 668 -10.27 -11.48 12.92
N ARG A 669 -10.18 -11.20 14.22
CA ARG A 669 -9.31 -11.90 15.18
C ARG A 669 -10.11 -12.33 16.39
N PHE A 670 -10.07 -13.63 16.70
CA PHE A 670 -10.76 -14.20 17.84
C PHE A 670 -10.00 -13.91 19.15
N ASP A 671 -10.25 -12.74 19.72
CA ASP A 671 -9.55 -12.22 20.90
C ASP A 671 -10.47 -12.11 22.12
N ALA A 672 -9.97 -12.53 23.28
CA ALA A 672 -10.77 -12.61 24.50
C ALA A 672 -11.14 -11.24 25.08
N ASP A 673 -10.25 -10.24 24.98
CA ASP A 673 -10.51 -8.90 25.48
C ASP A 673 -11.58 -8.20 24.63
N THR A 674 -11.53 -8.43 23.31
CA THR A 674 -12.50 -7.90 22.36
C THR A 674 -13.87 -8.54 22.56
N ILE A 675 -13.94 -9.87 22.64
CA ILE A 675 -15.20 -10.61 22.86
C ILE A 675 -15.80 -10.28 24.22
N GLY A 676 -14.98 -10.15 25.26
CA GLY A 676 -15.45 -9.92 26.63
C GLY A 676 -16.26 -8.65 26.84
N ASN A 677 -16.14 -7.66 25.94
CA ASN A 677 -16.91 -6.40 25.99
C ASN A 677 -18.15 -6.39 25.08
N ALA A 678 -18.39 -7.46 24.32
CA ALA A 678 -19.49 -7.53 23.37
C ALA A 678 -20.80 -7.99 24.02
N ARG A 679 -21.93 -7.43 23.59
CA ARG A 679 -23.26 -7.93 24.01
C ARG A 679 -23.73 -9.15 23.22
N LEU A 680 -23.19 -9.33 22.02
CA LEU A 680 -23.54 -10.45 21.16
C LEU A 680 -22.31 -10.90 20.38
N LEU A 681 -22.01 -12.19 20.43
CA LEU A 681 -21.10 -12.85 19.52
C LEU A 681 -21.90 -13.74 18.57
N THR A 682 -21.76 -13.51 17.26
CA THR A 682 -22.40 -14.31 16.21
C THR A 682 -21.34 -15.12 15.48
N ILE A 683 -21.51 -16.44 15.45
CA ILE A 683 -20.66 -17.37 14.70
C ILE A 683 -21.50 -17.96 13.57
N VAL A 684 -21.12 -17.70 12.32
CA VAL A 684 -21.88 -18.12 11.13
C VAL A 684 -21.12 -19.21 10.39
N ALA A 685 -21.63 -20.44 10.46
CA ALA A 685 -21.16 -21.59 9.67
C ALA A 685 -19.61 -21.64 9.50
N PRO A 686 -18.85 -21.74 10.60
CA PRO A 686 -17.39 -21.58 10.57
C PRO A 686 -16.74 -22.77 9.84
N ALA A 687 -15.90 -22.49 8.84
CA ALA A 687 -15.15 -23.53 8.12
C ALA A 687 -13.81 -23.89 8.80
N LYS A 688 -13.26 -22.99 9.61
CA LYS A 688 -12.05 -23.24 10.41
C LYS A 688 -12.42 -23.71 11.81
N ARG A 689 -11.71 -24.72 12.32
CA ARG A 689 -11.88 -25.20 13.70
C ARG A 689 -11.35 -24.18 14.70
N PHE A 690 -12.09 -24.00 15.79
CA PHE A 690 -11.62 -23.28 16.97
C PHE A 690 -10.55 -24.09 17.70
N SER A 691 -9.56 -23.39 18.25
CA SER A 691 -8.58 -23.91 19.19
C SER A 691 -9.20 -24.09 20.58
N ALA A 692 -8.55 -24.89 21.44
CA ALA A 692 -8.99 -25.07 22.83
C ALA A 692 -9.05 -23.75 23.61
N ALA A 693 -8.12 -22.82 23.33
CA ALA A 693 -8.11 -21.50 23.96
C ALA A 693 -9.30 -20.65 23.50
N GLU A 694 -9.64 -20.65 22.21
CA GLU A 694 -10.80 -19.91 21.69
C GLU A 694 -12.13 -20.49 22.23
N ILE A 695 -12.24 -21.82 22.35
CA ILE A 695 -13.40 -22.47 22.99
C ILE A 695 -13.54 -22.03 24.44
N GLU A 696 -12.42 -21.97 25.17
CA GLU A 696 -12.40 -21.49 26.56
C GLU A 696 -12.79 -20.01 26.66
N THR A 697 -12.37 -19.17 25.72
CA THR A 697 -12.81 -17.78 25.61
C THR A 697 -14.34 -17.69 25.44
N VAL A 698 -14.93 -18.50 24.56
CA VAL A 698 -16.39 -18.54 24.37
C VAL A 698 -17.11 -19.02 25.62
N ARG A 699 -16.57 -20.03 26.31
CA ARG A 699 -17.13 -20.51 27.59
C ARG A 699 -17.15 -19.39 28.63
N GLN A 700 -16.03 -18.68 28.78
CA GLN A 700 -15.92 -17.55 29.70
C GLN A 700 -16.82 -16.38 29.33
N TYR A 701 -16.97 -16.11 28.04
CA TYR A 701 -17.93 -15.12 27.53
C TYR A 701 -19.36 -15.46 27.97
N LEU A 702 -19.81 -16.68 27.68
CA LEU A 702 -21.16 -17.14 28.04
C LEU A 702 -21.40 -17.17 29.57
N GLU A 703 -20.37 -17.47 30.36
CA GLU A 703 -20.46 -17.47 31.83
C GLU A 703 -20.59 -16.07 32.43
N ARG A 704 -20.14 -15.02 31.72
CA ARG A 704 -20.22 -13.63 32.16
C ARG A 704 -21.53 -12.94 31.82
N GLY A 705 -22.32 -13.50 30.90
CA GLY A 705 -23.59 -12.94 30.41
C GLY A 705 -23.38 -12.05 29.21
#